data_AF-A0A937XA89-F1
#
_entry.id   AF-A0A937XA89-F1
#
_cell.length_a   1.000
_cell.length_b   1.000
_cell.length_c   1.000
_cell.angle_alpha   90.00
_cell.angle_beta   90.00
_cell.angle_gamma   90.00
#
_symmetry.space_group_name_H-M   'P 1'
#
loop_
_entity.id
_entity.type
_entity.pdbx_description
1 polymer ?
#
loop_
_entity_poly.entity_id
_entity_poly.type
_entity_poly.pdbx_seq_one_letter_code
_entity_poly.pdbx_strand_id
1 'polypeptide(L)'
;MSRGTTRSESCSLGLVLAMALALCVGAVPSAEAETITWANLAGGTWNTAANWNPADVPNEAGEEALVANDGVTYTITLNVSPGLDALAIQNPTATLNLGSSTLTLLQSAGLSNAGRIQANSGSATITGAVFNQSAGTIQTLNNCDLYFPGQTLFNDGTIKINALAGTGNSNLIASGNVILEGGGVLRMVTSGQVNDAELETGSGFTLTQQVTHSIRGAGTINAALVNYGTVMADESGRTLWLTANPKSNDGTMGAVAGCYLNLGPTTLTQGPGGRLLGDEGAVRLESGATIVGGTFASNGAGKVTTVTGGPVTIEDIRNLGRFDVIPATVHLRGTLTTNDGTITLNPAGSANNSVLTFIEDLTLSGSGQCVMVAATDANDARVESSAGVTGTNGPGHTIRGSGTISAALVNEGLISGDDTVRALDLITNPKTNAGTLQAVAGGRLNVTGCAVTQDPGGTILADNALVGLGDGSTITGGTLASSGAGRVTTISGTTTIEDIHNLSRLDVIPATVNLRGTLVTNDGTITLNPGGSANNSFLVFVEDATLGGSGECLMVAATASNDANIQTAAGITGTNGPGHTIRGSGTISAALANEGLISGDDTVRSLDLTTNPKTNAGTLQAAAGGRLNITGCTVAQDPGGTILADNAVVGLGAGGTVTGGVLASANGGAVRSDAGTATLGGVTNIGTLQILGNGSSITVNGSSFANEGLIAVNYSGISNNATLRFADTCTLTGAGEVFLRVGGSSISDAVISTLGDAVLTVGADQLIHGSGELSARMVNQGTIVADDPTWDLTCNSDDLINHGVMRAEDGGDLLISDGTLINLATVAAIDASRILVSAAGFLRNQGQITATDEG
;
A
#
# COMPACT_ATOMS: atom_id res chain seq x y z
N MET A 1 -25.83 37.37 17.85
CA MET A 1 -27.02 37.94 18.50
C MET A 1 -27.74 36.78 19.22
N SER A 2 -27.90 36.88 20.56
CA SER A 2 -28.63 35.97 21.49
C SER A 2 -28.11 34.52 21.64
N ARG A 3 -27.25 34.17 22.61
CA ARG A 3 -27.41 33.89 24.07
C ARG A 3 -27.93 32.48 24.42
N GLY A 4 -27.09 31.70 25.12
CA GLY A 4 -27.40 30.44 25.79
C GLY A 4 -26.17 29.77 26.44
N THR A 5 -25.62 30.39 27.49
CA THR A 5 -24.59 29.88 28.43
C THR A 5 -25.14 28.78 29.35
N THR A 6 -24.42 27.73 29.77
CA THR A 6 -23.43 27.64 30.89
C THR A 6 -22.54 26.38 30.77
N ARG A 7 -21.18 26.44 30.73
CA ARG A 7 -20.16 26.28 31.83
C ARG A 7 -20.40 25.08 32.77
N SER A 8 -19.56 24.03 32.89
CA SER A 8 -18.10 23.86 33.13
C SER A 8 -17.59 24.37 34.49
N GLU A 9 -16.71 23.55 35.11
CA GLU A 9 -15.91 23.71 36.35
C GLU A 9 -16.46 22.90 37.55
N SER A 10 -15.80 21.82 37.99
CA SER A 10 -14.58 21.75 38.82
C SER A 10 -14.79 22.24 40.24
N CYS A 11 -14.79 21.35 41.25
CA CYS A 11 -14.32 21.71 42.59
C CYS A 11 -13.99 20.48 43.45
N SER A 12 -12.73 20.41 43.85
CA SER A 12 -12.20 19.64 44.97
C SER A 12 -11.93 20.58 46.16
N LEU A 13 -11.88 20.00 47.36
CA LEU A 13 -11.43 20.51 48.67
C LEU A 13 -12.38 21.42 49.48
N GLY A 14 -12.61 21.03 50.74
CA GLY A 14 -13.13 21.92 51.78
C GLY A 14 -13.63 21.22 53.05
N LEU A 15 -12.75 21.13 54.05
CA LEU A 15 -12.87 20.48 55.36
C LEU A 15 -13.73 21.28 56.38
N VAL A 16 -14.61 20.59 57.13
CA VAL A 16 -14.99 20.71 58.58
C VAL A 16 -15.56 22.02 59.19
N LEU A 17 -16.66 21.81 59.95
CA LEU A 17 -17.19 22.51 61.16
C LEU A 17 -18.23 23.67 61.02
N ALA A 18 -19.48 23.42 61.46
CA ALA A 18 -20.07 24.01 62.69
C ALA A 18 -21.60 23.81 62.84
N MET A 19 -21.96 23.08 63.90
CA MET A 19 -23.12 23.18 64.82
C MET A 19 -24.50 23.76 64.42
N ALA A 20 -25.49 22.87 64.51
CA ALA A 20 -26.68 22.87 65.39
C ALA A 20 -27.68 24.04 65.39
N LEU A 21 -28.94 23.71 65.05
CA LEU A 21 -30.11 24.13 65.83
C LEU A 21 -31.24 23.09 65.73
N ALA A 22 -31.78 22.75 66.90
CA ALA A 22 -32.69 21.65 67.18
C ALA A 22 -34.14 21.88 66.75
N LEU A 23 -34.85 20.78 66.44
CA LEU A 23 -36.27 20.64 66.74
C LEU A 23 -36.53 19.25 67.33
N CYS A 24 -36.77 19.23 68.64
CA CYS A 24 -37.09 18.03 69.41
C CYS A 24 -38.53 17.58 69.14
N VAL A 25 -38.71 16.32 68.73
CA VAL A 25 -39.95 15.57 68.89
C VAL A 25 -39.59 14.19 69.43
N GLY A 26 -39.93 13.94 70.70
CA GLY A 26 -40.05 12.61 71.32
C GLY A 26 -38.83 11.68 71.28
N ALA A 27 -37.86 11.88 72.19
CA ALA A 27 -36.91 10.82 72.52
C ALA A 27 -37.65 9.72 73.31
N VAL A 28 -37.97 8.62 72.64
CA VAL A 28 -38.22 7.33 73.27
C VAL A 28 -36.85 6.85 73.80
N PRO A 29 -36.71 6.35 75.04
CA PRO A 29 -35.45 5.74 75.46
C PRO A 29 -35.14 4.58 74.51
N SER A 30 -33.99 4.66 73.82
CA SER A 30 -33.41 3.47 73.20
C SER A 30 -33.13 2.50 74.33
N ALA A 31 -33.67 1.28 74.25
CA ALA A 31 -33.14 0.20 75.05
C ALA A 31 -31.64 0.11 74.76
N GLU A 32 -30.79 0.22 75.78
CA GLU A 32 -29.36 -0.06 75.63
C GLU A 32 -29.24 -1.58 75.47
N ALA A 33 -28.55 -2.02 74.41
CA ALA A 33 -28.27 -3.44 74.23
C ALA A 33 -27.40 -3.94 75.40
N GLU A 34 -27.66 -5.15 75.89
CA GLU A 34 -26.85 -5.76 76.93
C GLU A 34 -25.50 -6.21 76.34
N THR A 35 -24.40 -5.59 76.78
CA THR A 35 -23.06 -6.02 76.38
C THR A 35 -22.62 -7.24 77.19
N ILE A 36 -22.46 -8.38 76.52
CA ILE A 36 -22.07 -9.65 77.09
C ILE A 36 -20.64 -9.97 76.65
N THR A 37 -19.71 -10.00 77.60
CA THR A 37 -18.26 -10.06 77.33
C THR A 37 -17.71 -11.48 77.42
N TRP A 38 -16.93 -11.93 76.45
CA TRP A 38 -16.23 -13.22 76.50
C TRP A 38 -15.22 -13.23 77.66
N ALA A 39 -15.38 -14.16 78.60
CA ALA A 39 -14.59 -14.25 79.82
C ALA A 39 -13.62 -15.45 79.84
N ASN A 40 -13.79 -16.43 78.95
CA ASN A 40 -12.96 -17.64 78.93
C ASN A 40 -11.68 -17.47 78.10
N LEU A 41 -10.59 -17.10 78.78
CA LEU A 41 -9.26 -16.88 78.18
C LEU A 41 -8.57 -18.15 77.64
N ALA A 42 -9.12 -19.35 77.87
CA ALA A 42 -8.62 -20.59 77.28
C ALA A 42 -9.30 -20.93 75.94
N GLY A 43 -10.36 -20.21 75.57
CA GLY A 43 -11.22 -20.53 74.43
C GLY A 43 -12.28 -21.58 74.76
N GLY A 44 -13.25 -21.72 73.87
CA GLY A 44 -14.42 -22.58 74.12
C GLY A 44 -15.53 -22.43 73.09
N THR A 45 -16.66 -23.08 73.34
CA THR A 45 -17.86 -23.00 72.51
C THR A 45 -18.70 -21.77 72.82
N TRP A 46 -19.29 -21.15 71.79
CA TRP A 46 -20.14 -19.97 71.90
C TRP A 46 -21.36 -20.21 72.78
N ASN A 47 -22.05 -21.35 72.58
CA ASN A 47 -23.29 -21.72 73.28
C ASN A 47 -23.07 -22.26 74.70
N THR A 48 -22.15 -21.67 75.46
CA THR A 48 -21.85 -22.05 76.84
C THR A 48 -21.84 -20.80 77.69
N ALA A 49 -22.93 -20.55 78.43
CA ALA A 49 -23.14 -19.33 79.22
C ALA A 49 -21.98 -18.99 80.16
N ALA A 50 -21.32 -20.00 80.74
CA ALA A 50 -20.16 -19.81 81.62
C ALA A 50 -18.91 -19.22 80.93
N ASN A 51 -18.86 -19.19 79.59
CA ASN A 51 -17.80 -18.54 78.83
C ASN A 51 -17.99 -17.03 78.69
N TRP A 52 -19.13 -16.49 79.11
CA TRP A 52 -19.53 -15.10 78.98
C TRP A 52 -19.74 -14.43 80.35
N ASN A 53 -19.64 -13.10 80.40
CA ASN A 53 -19.92 -12.27 81.56
C ASN A 53 -20.76 -11.03 81.17
N PRO A 54 -22.00 -10.85 81.69
CA PRO A 54 -22.72 -11.79 82.57
C PRO A 54 -22.88 -13.17 81.92
N ALA A 55 -23.14 -14.21 82.72
CA ALA A 55 -23.20 -15.60 82.27
C ALA A 55 -24.47 -15.87 81.45
N ASP A 56 -24.50 -15.28 80.27
CA ASP A 56 -25.56 -15.32 79.27
C ASP A 56 -24.95 -15.57 77.88
N VAL A 57 -25.65 -16.28 77.00
CA VAL A 57 -25.14 -16.58 75.66
C VAL A 57 -25.69 -15.56 74.68
N PRO A 58 -24.86 -14.72 74.03
CA PRO A 58 -25.33 -13.76 73.03
C PRO A 58 -25.95 -14.50 71.84
N ASN A 59 -27.28 -14.49 71.74
CA ASN A 59 -28.05 -15.21 70.74
C ASN A 59 -29.41 -14.59 70.35
N GLU A 60 -29.84 -13.50 71.00
CA GLU A 60 -31.11 -12.81 70.73
C GLU A 60 -30.98 -11.29 70.52
N ALA A 61 -32.06 -10.67 70.04
CA ALA A 61 -32.12 -9.23 69.79
C ALA A 61 -32.00 -8.43 71.10
N GLY A 62 -31.28 -7.31 71.05
CA GLY A 62 -30.96 -6.51 72.24
C GLY A 62 -29.66 -6.92 72.94
N GLU A 63 -28.90 -7.88 72.42
CA GLU A 63 -27.60 -8.31 72.99
C GLU A 63 -26.42 -7.93 72.09
N GLU A 64 -25.31 -7.50 72.69
CA GLU A 64 -24.03 -7.26 72.02
C GLU A 64 -22.94 -8.18 72.58
N ALA A 65 -22.31 -8.97 71.71
CA ALA A 65 -21.17 -9.80 72.10
C ALA A 65 -19.86 -9.00 72.04
N LEU A 66 -19.09 -8.98 73.13
CA LEU A 66 -17.78 -8.32 73.20
C LEU A 66 -16.65 -9.31 73.48
N VAL A 67 -15.69 -9.41 72.56
CA VAL A 67 -14.40 -10.08 72.78
C VAL A 67 -13.36 -9.00 73.03
N ALA A 68 -13.19 -8.64 74.31
CA ALA A 68 -12.35 -7.52 74.73
C ALA A 68 -10.86 -7.75 74.42
N ASN A 69 -10.09 -6.68 74.24
CA ASN A 69 -8.64 -6.76 74.01
C ASN A 69 -7.89 -7.14 75.29
N ASP A 70 -7.86 -8.43 75.61
CA ASP A 70 -7.19 -9.01 76.78
C ASP A 70 -5.72 -9.44 76.51
N GLY A 71 -5.29 -9.43 75.25
CA GLY A 71 -3.93 -9.78 74.82
C GLY A 71 -3.61 -11.29 74.81
N VAL A 72 -4.61 -12.17 74.95
CA VAL A 72 -4.45 -13.62 74.99
C VAL A 72 -4.94 -14.26 73.68
N THR A 73 -4.18 -15.24 73.16
CA THR A 73 -4.59 -16.05 72.01
C THR A 73 -5.54 -17.17 72.45
N TYR A 74 -6.78 -17.14 71.97
CA TYR A 74 -7.74 -18.23 72.15
C TYR A 74 -8.68 -18.37 70.96
N THR A 75 -9.36 -19.50 70.89
CA THR A 75 -10.33 -19.81 69.84
C THR A 75 -11.74 -19.96 70.43
N ILE A 76 -12.67 -19.17 69.91
CA ILE A 76 -14.11 -19.28 70.13
C ILE A 76 -14.70 -20.11 68.99
N THR A 77 -15.47 -21.14 69.29
CA THR A 77 -16.14 -21.97 68.28
C THR A 77 -17.64 -21.71 68.29
N LEU A 78 -18.15 -21.14 67.19
CA LEU A 78 -19.56 -20.94 66.95
C LEU A 78 -20.21 -22.31 66.67
N ASN A 79 -20.95 -22.82 67.65
CA ASN A 79 -21.63 -24.12 67.60
C ASN A 79 -23.16 -23.98 67.57
N VAL A 80 -23.65 -22.78 67.27
CA VAL A 80 -25.05 -22.37 67.13
C VAL A 80 -25.10 -21.27 66.05
N SER A 81 -26.26 -20.98 65.48
CA SER A 81 -26.43 -19.85 64.56
C SER A 81 -27.14 -18.70 65.27
N PRO A 82 -26.42 -17.80 66.00
CA PRO A 82 -27.04 -16.77 66.81
C PRO A 82 -27.56 -15.60 65.97
N GLY A 83 -28.59 -14.92 66.48
CA GLY A 83 -29.08 -13.64 65.97
C GLY A 83 -29.04 -12.58 67.06
N LEU A 84 -28.03 -11.71 67.03
CA LEU A 84 -27.76 -10.69 68.05
C LEU A 84 -27.65 -9.30 67.44
N ASP A 85 -27.61 -8.24 68.24
CA ASP A 85 -27.56 -6.86 67.72
C ASP A 85 -26.20 -6.53 67.10
N ALA A 86 -25.09 -6.83 67.78
CA ALA A 86 -23.73 -6.54 67.33
C ALA A 86 -22.68 -7.50 67.92
N LEU A 87 -21.52 -7.61 67.26
CA LEU A 87 -20.34 -8.34 67.74
C LEU A 87 -19.09 -7.48 67.59
N ALA A 88 -18.42 -7.17 68.69
CA ALA A 88 -17.13 -6.48 68.70
C ALA A 88 -16.00 -7.42 69.12
N ILE A 89 -15.09 -7.75 68.20
CA ILE A 89 -13.84 -8.44 68.48
C ILE A 89 -12.70 -7.42 68.51
N GLN A 90 -12.25 -7.06 69.70
CA GLN A 90 -11.16 -6.10 69.91
C GLN A 90 -9.81 -6.78 70.12
N ASN A 91 -9.79 -8.06 70.49
CA ASN A 91 -8.56 -8.84 70.64
C ASN A 91 -8.01 -9.26 69.26
N PRO A 92 -6.82 -8.76 68.85
CA PRO A 92 -6.26 -9.07 67.54
C PRO A 92 -5.75 -10.51 67.39
N THR A 93 -5.62 -11.24 68.50
CA THR A 93 -5.13 -12.63 68.52
C THR A 93 -6.25 -13.65 68.75
N ALA A 94 -7.46 -13.21 69.09
CA ALA A 94 -8.62 -14.09 69.21
C ALA A 94 -9.06 -14.62 67.84
N THR A 95 -9.47 -15.89 67.80
CA THR A 95 -10.04 -16.52 66.61
C THR A 95 -11.49 -16.92 66.85
N LEU A 96 -12.41 -16.51 65.98
CA LEU A 96 -13.78 -17.00 65.90
C LEU A 96 -13.91 -18.01 64.75
N ASN A 97 -14.12 -19.27 65.10
CA ASN A 97 -14.44 -20.35 64.18
C ASN A 97 -15.95 -20.37 63.93
N LEU A 98 -16.38 -20.15 62.69
CA LEU A 98 -17.80 -20.12 62.33
C LEU A 98 -18.42 -21.52 62.16
N GLY A 99 -17.60 -22.56 62.01
CA GLY A 99 -18.08 -23.90 61.68
C GLY A 99 -18.95 -23.86 60.41
N SER A 100 -20.12 -24.51 60.46
CA SER A 100 -21.16 -24.44 59.42
C SER A 100 -22.38 -23.62 59.89
N SER A 101 -22.13 -22.57 60.67
CA SER A 101 -23.18 -21.75 61.31
C SER A 101 -23.39 -20.42 60.61
N THR A 102 -24.53 -19.79 60.91
CA THR A 102 -24.89 -18.45 60.45
C THR A 102 -24.81 -17.48 61.62
N LEU A 103 -23.97 -16.45 61.48
CA LEU A 103 -23.91 -15.31 62.40
C LEU A 103 -24.82 -14.20 61.86
N THR A 104 -25.90 -13.85 62.56
CA THR A 104 -26.82 -12.79 62.14
C THR A 104 -26.71 -11.58 63.05
N LEU A 105 -26.40 -10.41 62.48
CA LEU A 105 -26.28 -9.15 63.19
C LEU A 105 -27.40 -8.20 62.79
N LEU A 106 -28.20 -7.81 63.78
CA LEU A 106 -29.51 -7.17 63.58
C LEU A 106 -29.43 -5.64 63.52
N GLN A 107 -28.38 -5.03 64.07
CA GLN A 107 -28.20 -3.58 64.13
C GLN A 107 -27.09 -3.09 63.20
N SER A 108 -27.10 -1.77 62.94
CA SER A 108 -26.12 -1.10 62.08
C SER A 108 -24.68 -1.12 62.61
N ALA A 109 -24.49 -1.26 63.93
CA ALA A 109 -23.16 -1.44 64.53
C ALA A 109 -22.49 -2.74 64.04
N GLY A 110 -23.28 -3.78 63.77
CA GLY A 110 -22.84 -4.98 63.09
C GLY A 110 -21.63 -5.67 63.72
N LEU A 111 -20.75 -6.20 62.86
CA LEU A 111 -19.51 -6.87 63.24
C LEU A 111 -18.37 -5.87 63.21
N SER A 112 -17.70 -5.63 64.33
CA SER A 112 -16.44 -4.89 64.38
C SER A 112 -15.30 -5.84 64.70
N ASN A 113 -14.44 -6.13 63.73
CA ASN A 113 -13.41 -7.18 63.85
C ASN A 113 -11.98 -6.62 63.80
N ALA A 114 -11.23 -6.77 64.88
CA ALA A 114 -9.78 -6.61 64.93
C ALA A 114 -9.03 -7.95 65.02
N GLY A 115 -9.73 -9.05 65.29
CA GLY A 115 -9.18 -10.41 65.41
C GLY A 115 -9.32 -11.24 64.14
N ARG A 116 -9.36 -12.57 64.28
CA ARG A 116 -9.52 -13.51 63.17
C ARG A 116 -10.91 -14.15 63.19
N ILE A 117 -11.64 -14.07 62.09
CA ILE A 117 -12.88 -14.80 61.87
C ILE A 117 -12.65 -15.78 60.72
N GLN A 118 -13.02 -17.05 60.89
CA GLN A 118 -12.78 -18.05 59.86
C GLN A 118 -13.93 -19.04 59.66
N ALA A 119 -14.30 -19.25 58.39
CA ALA A 119 -15.04 -20.42 57.97
C ALA A 119 -14.08 -21.62 57.96
N ASN A 120 -14.24 -22.52 58.94
CA ASN A 120 -13.28 -23.58 59.23
C ASN A 120 -13.82 -25.00 58.96
N SER A 121 -15.09 -25.15 58.60
CA SER A 121 -15.68 -26.42 58.16
C SER A 121 -16.98 -26.20 57.40
N GLY A 122 -17.12 -26.74 56.19
CA GLY A 122 -18.35 -26.60 55.41
C GLY A 122 -18.66 -25.15 55.05
N SER A 123 -19.93 -24.78 55.14
CA SER A 123 -20.43 -23.47 54.69
C SER A 123 -20.88 -22.60 55.87
N ALA A 124 -20.27 -21.44 56.04
CA ALA A 124 -20.63 -20.44 57.05
C ALA A 124 -21.28 -19.21 56.41
N THR A 125 -22.12 -18.49 57.15
CA THR A 125 -22.74 -17.24 56.68
C THR A 125 -22.56 -16.14 57.71
N ILE A 126 -22.23 -14.93 57.26
CA ILE A 126 -22.26 -13.72 58.08
C ILE A 126 -23.31 -12.78 57.49
N THR A 127 -24.31 -12.41 58.26
CA THR A 127 -25.40 -11.52 57.87
C THR A 127 -25.36 -10.26 58.72
N GLY A 128 -25.56 -9.08 58.10
CA GLY A 128 -25.51 -7.77 58.77
C GLY A 128 -24.27 -6.95 58.41
N ALA A 129 -24.15 -5.73 58.92
CA ALA A 129 -23.01 -4.85 58.61
C ALA A 129 -21.68 -5.47 59.10
N VAL A 130 -20.60 -5.32 58.32
CA VAL A 130 -19.27 -5.85 58.68
C VAL A 130 -18.21 -4.75 58.55
N PHE A 131 -17.46 -4.55 59.62
CA PHE A 131 -16.33 -3.64 59.76
C PHE A 131 -15.09 -4.44 60.14
N ASN A 132 -14.38 -4.94 59.15
CA ASN A 132 -13.07 -5.57 59.33
C ASN A 132 -12.00 -4.48 59.46
N GLN A 133 -11.54 -4.24 60.68
CA GLN A 133 -10.54 -3.22 60.99
C GLN A 133 -9.17 -3.59 60.41
N SER A 134 -8.21 -2.67 60.43
CA SER A 134 -6.88 -2.85 59.83
C SER A 134 -6.08 -4.07 60.33
N ALA A 135 -6.27 -4.47 61.60
CA ALA A 135 -5.68 -5.69 62.17
C ALA A 135 -6.53 -6.95 61.90
N GLY A 136 -7.80 -6.77 61.52
CA GLY A 136 -8.77 -7.83 61.36
C GLY A 136 -8.51 -8.73 60.15
N THR A 137 -8.72 -10.03 60.34
CA THR A 137 -8.73 -11.02 59.27
C THR A 137 -10.07 -11.75 59.21
N ILE A 138 -10.70 -11.79 58.05
CA ILE A 138 -11.81 -12.72 57.75
C ILE A 138 -11.29 -13.73 56.72
N GLN A 139 -11.54 -15.03 56.89
CA GLN A 139 -10.99 -16.01 55.97
C GLN A 139 -11.81 -17.28 55.76
N THR A 140 -11.64 -17.93 54.61
CA THR A 140 -12.00 -19.33 54.41
C THR A 140 -10.77 -20.22 54.55
N LEU A 141 -10.91 -21.34 55.26
CA LEU A 141 -9.95 -22.44 55.19
C LEU A 141 -10.24 -23.31 53.96
N ASN A 142 -9.36 -24.27 53.70
CA ASN A 142 -9.50 -25.22 52.58
C ASN A 142 -10.87 -25.91 52.60
N ASN A 143 -11.52 -26.06 51.45
CA ASN A 143 -12.84 -26.72 51.31
C ASN A 143 -13.94 -26.08 52.18
N CYS A 144 -13.89 -24.75 52.37
CA CYS A 144 -14.89 -24.02 53.13
C CYS A 144 -15.49 -22.88 52.30
N ASP A 145 -16.77 -22.64 52.52
CA ASP A 145 -17.51 -21.54 51.90
C ASP A 145 -17.85 -20.47 52.95
N LEU A 146 -17.77 -19.21 52.56
CA LEU A 146 -18.24 -18.09 53.35
C LEU A 146 -19.23 -17.24 52.54
N TYR A 147 -20.47 -17.18 53.02
CA TYR A 147 -21.56 -16.46 52.37
C TYR A 147 -21.80 -15.07 52.98
N PHE A 148 -22.06 -14.11 52.10
CA PHE A 148 -22.50 -12.76 52.42
C PHE A 148 -23.81 -12.44 51.66
N PRO A 149 -24.98 -12.40 52.32
CA PRO A 149 -26.29 -12.32 51.68
C PRO A 149 -26.72 -10.92 51.22
N GLY A 150 -25.81 -9.94 51.17
CA GLY A 150 -26.06 -8.64 50.54
C GLY A 150 -25.78 -7.41 51.42
N GLN A 151 -24.74 -7.45 52.24
CA GLN A 151 -24.32 -6.31 53.07
C GLN A 151 -23.18 -5.48 52.46
N THR A 152 -22.94 -4.30 53.04
CA THR A 152 -21.68 -3.58 52.89
C THR A 152 -20.63 -4.19 53.83
N LEU A 153 -19.48 -4.53 53.26
CA LEU A 153 -18.30 -5.06 53.92
C LEU A 153 -17.22 -3.97 53.91
N PHE A 154 -17.10 -3.23 55.01
CA PHE A 154 -16.00 -2.30 55.21
C PHE A 154 -14.76 -3.09 55.63
N ASN A 155 -13.74 -3.12 54.79
CA ASN A 155 -12.51 -3.87 54.98
C ASN A 155 -11.30 -2.95 54.90
N ASP A 156 -10.74 -2.58 56.05
CA ASP A 156 -9.41 -1.98 56.18
C ASP A 156 -8.33 -3.04 56.45
N GLY A 157 -8.73 -4.25 56.83
CA GLY A 157 -7.85 -5.39 57.10
C GLY A 157 -7.67 -6.33 55.90
N THR A 158 -7.63 -7.63 56.18
CA THR A 158 -7.50 -8.67 55.15
C THR A 158 -8.69 -9.61 55.13
N ILE A 159 -9.26 -9.84 53.94
CA ILE A 159 -10.14 -10.97 53.66
C ILE A 159 -9.31 -12.01 52.91
N LYS A 160 -9.25 -13.28 53.33
CA LYS A 160 -8.48 -14.33 52.65
C LYS A 160 -9.36 -15.47 52.16
N ILE A 161 -9.13 -15.90 50.93
CA ILE A 161 -9.75 -17.10 50.37
C ILE A 161 -8.68 -18.20 50.29
N ASN A 162 -9.01 -19.40 50.79
CA ASN A 162 -8.10 -20.54 50.87
C ASN A 162 -6.84 -20.24 51.70
N ALA A 163 -7.03 -19.81 52.94
CA ALA A 163 -5.96 -19.25 53.77
C ALA A 163 -4.79 -20.20 54.09
N LEU A 164 -4.97 -21.52 53.96
CA LEU A 164 -3.92 -22.52 54.17
C LEU A 164 -3.25 -22.97 52.86
N ALA A 165 -3.61 -22.37 51.72
CA ALA A 165 -3.13 -22.75 50.39
C ALA A 165 -3.22 -24.26 50.15
N GLY A 166 -4.41 -24.85 50.39
CA GLY A 166 -4.68 -26.25 50.07
C GLY A 166 -5.26 -26.45 48.68
N THR A 167 -5.36 -27.71 48.27
CA THR A 167 -5.86 -28.17 46.96
C THR A 167 -7.39 -28.25 46.87
N GLY A 168 -8.09 -27.58 47.79
CA GLY A 168 -9.52 -27.73 47.98
C GLY A 168 -10.24 -26.42 47.74
N ASN A 169 -11.28 -26.43 46.91
CA ASN A 169 -12.00 -25.22 46.53
C ASN A 169 -12.54 -24.52 47.77
N SER A 170 -12.11 -23.28 47.96
CA SER A 170 -12.58 -22.44 49.06
C SER A 170 -13.21 -21.20 48.46
N ASN A 171 -14.42 -20.88 48.88
CA ASN A 171 -15.24 -19.90 48.17
C ASN A 171 -15.65 -18.75 49.09
N LEU A 172 -15.52 -17.52 48.60
CA LEU A 172 -16.25 -16.39 49.16
C LEU A 172 -17.40 -16.05 48.21
N ILE A 173 -18.62 -16.11 48.73
CA ILE A 173 -19.84 -16.09 47.92
C ILE A 173 -20.71 -14.91 48.34
N ALA A 174 -20.88 -13.94 47.44
CA ALA A 174 -21.88 -12.90 47.56
C ALA A 174 -23.24 -13.46 47.12
N SER A 175 -24.04 -13.96 48.07
CA SER A 175 -25.39 -14.47 47.83
C SER A 175 -26.47 -13.38 47.80
N GLY A 176 -26.06 -12.12 47.94
CA GLY A 176 -26.82 -10.91 47.60
C GLY A 176 -25.89 -9.83 47.05
N ASN A 177 -26.39 -8.61 46.81
CA ASN A 177 -25.54 -7.50 46.35
C ASN A 177 -24.58 -7.07 47.47
N VAL A 178 -23.28 -7.24 47.27
CA VAL A 178 -22.26 -6.95 48.28
C VAL A 178 -21.39 -5.79 47.81
N ILE A 179 -21.06 -4.88 48.72
CA ILE A 179 -20.12 -3.79 48.48
C ILE A 179 -18.88 -4.01 49.35
N LEU A 180 -17.68 -4.05 48.74
CA LEU A 180 -16.39 -4.06 49.40
C LEU A 180 -15.83 -2.64 49.44
N GLU A 181 -15.77 -2.05 50.63
CA GLU A 181 -15.21 -0.71 50.88
C GLU A 181 -14.03 -0.78 51.84
N GLY A 182 -13.35 0.35 52.09
CA GLY A 182 -12.14 0.41 52.93
C GLY A 182 -10.84 0.25 52.14
N GLY A 183 -9.71 0.46 52.81
CA GLY A 183 -8.36 0.44 52.22
C GLY A 183 -7.69 -0.94 52.20
N GLY A 184 -8.41 -1.99 52.61
CA GLY A 184 -7.89 -3.33 52.82
C GLY A 184 -7.75 -4.17 51.54
N VAL A 185 -7.41 -5.45 51.75
CA VAL A 185 -7.13 -6.41 50.69
C VAL A 185 -8.03 -7.64 50.83
N LEU A 186 -8.66 -8.07 49.73
CA LEU A 186 -9.13 -9.45 49.54
C LEU A 186 -8.03 -10.23 48.83
N ARG A 187 -7.44 -11.21 49.51
CA ARG A 187 -6.34 -12.03 49.00
C ARG A 187 -6.79 -13.45 48.70
N MET A 188 -6.65 -13.85 47.44
CA MET A 188 -6.91 -15.20 46.96
C MET A 188 -5.58 -15.96 46.89
N VAL A 189 -5.53 -17.18 47.40
CA VAL A 189 -4.30 -17.97 47.48
C VAL A 189 -4.53 -19.35 46.89
N THR A 190 -3.62 -19.81 46.04
CA THR A 190 -3.72 -21.14 45.40
C THR A 190 -2.56 -22.05 45.80
N SER A 191 -2.82 -23.35 45.85
CA SER A 191 -1.81 -24.39 46.10
C SER A 191 -1.24 -24.97 44.80
N GLY A 192 -1.99 -24.85 43.71
CA GLY A 192 -1.72 -25.57 42.47
C GLY A 192 -2.66 -25.13 41.36
N GLN A 193 -3.95 -25.18 41.65
CA GLN A 193 -5.03 -25.01 40.68
C GLN A 193 -5.73 -23.67 40.87
N VAL A 194 -6.27 -23.13 39.78
CA VAL A 194 -6.97 -21.83 39.79
C VAL A 194 -8.29 -21.86 40.57
N ASN A 195 -8.85 -23.04 40.81
CA ASN A 195 -10.09 -23.24 41.57
C ASN A 195 -9.85 -23.49 43.06
N ASP A 196 -8.60 -23.47 43.54
CA ASP A 196 -8.30 -23.59 44.97
C ASP A 196 -8.91 -22.42 45.78
N ALA A 197 -9.01 -21.23 45.17
CA ALA A 197 -9.65 -20.04 45.73
C ALA A 197 -10.62 -19.43 44.72
N GLU A 198 -11.89 -19.29 45.08
CA GLU A 198 -12.92 -18.73 44.20
C GLU A 198 -13.69 -17.57 44.84
N LEU A 199 -13.95 -16.55 44.04
CA LEU A 199 -14.79 -15.41 44.38
C LEU A 199 -16.04 -15.45 43.50
N GLU A 200 -17.20 -15.57 44.14
CA GLU A 200 -18.46 -15.89 43.47
C GLU A 200 -19.58 -14.93 43.85
N THR A 201 -20.58 -14.84 42.97
CA THR A 201 -21.87 -14.18 43.23
C THR A 201 -22.98 -15.14 42.87
N GLY A 202 -24.08 -15.11 43.63
CA GLY A 202 -25.32 -15.76 43.20
C GLY A 202 -25.87 -15.13 41.90
N SER A 203 -26.73 -15.86 41.19
CA SER A 203 -27.32 -15.38 39.94
C SER A 203 -28.07 -14.06 40.14
N GLY A 204 -27.77 -13.06 39.31
CA GLY A 204 -28.39 -11.72 39.37
C GLY A 204 -27.82 -10.79 40.43
N PHE A 205 -26.87 -11.24 41.25
CA PHE A 205 -26.20 -10.39 42.25
C PHE A 205 -24.86 -9.88 41.76
N THR A 206 -24.43 -8.76 42.32
CA THR A 206 -23.17 -8.10 41.98
C THR A 206 -22.31 -7.89 43.22
N LEU A 207 -21.01 -8.10 43.06
CA LEU A 207 -19.98 -7.67 44.00
C LEU A 207 -19.39 -6.34 43.51
N THR A 208 -19.52 -5.27 44.29
CA THR A 208 -18.98 -3.95 43.96
C THR A 208 -17.74 -3.68 44.80
N GLN A 209 -16.58 -3.52 44.18
CA GLN A 209 -15.33 -3.14 44.83
C GLN A 209 -15.12 -1.63 44.69
N GLN A 210 -14.97 -0.91 45.81
CA GLN A 210 -14.69 0.52 45.82
C GLN A 210 -13.21 0.85 45.55
N VAL A 211 -12.98 2.13 45.25
CA VAL A 211 -11.69 2.69 44.74
C VAL A 211 -10.48 2.36 45.61
N THR A 212 -10.62 2.38 46.93
CA THR A 212 -9.49 2.17 47.87
C THR A 212 -9.20 0.70 48.15
N HIS A 213 -10.12 -0.20 47.80
CA HIS A 213 -9.99 -1.61 48.10
C HIS A 213 -9.16 -2.33 47.02
N SER A 214 -8.51 -3.44 47.38
CA SER A 214 -7.79 -4.28 46.42
C SER A 214 -8.16 -5.76 46.49
N ILE A 215 -8.26 -6.41 45.33
CA ILE A 215 -8.38 -7.86 45.15
C ILE A 215 -7.05 -8.34 44.59
N ARG A 216 -6.39 -9.29 45.25
CA ARG A 216 -5.00 -9.67 44.95
C ARG A 216 -4.77 -11.18 45.01
N GLY A 217 -3.72 -11.66 44.34
CA GLY A 217 -3.22 -13.02 44.42
C GLY A 217 -3.54 -13.86 43.19
N ALA A 218 -3.99 -15.10 43.38
CA ALA A 218 -4.34 -16.04 42.32
C ALA A 218 -5.63 -16.81 42.67
N GLY A 219 -6.32 -17.32 41.65
CA GLY A 219 -7.60 -18.01 41.83
C GLY A 219 -8.59 -17.69 40.72
N THR A 220 -9.87 -17.95 40.95
CA THR A 220 -10.94 -17.72 39.96
C THR A 220 -11.96 -16.70 40.46
N ILE A 221 -12.17 -15.64 39.69
CA ILE A 221 -13.24 -14.66 39.91
C ILE A 221 -14.39 -14.99 38.95
N ASN A 222 -15.32 -15.79 39.45
CA ASN A 222 -16.59 -16.10 38.79
C ASN A 222 -17.66 -15.03 39.07
N ALA A 223 -17.48 -14.19 40.09
CA ALA A 223 -18.39 -13.14 40.47
C ALA A 223 -18.72 -12.18 39.31
N ALA A 224 -19.98 -11.71 39.28
CA ALA A 224 -20.33 -10.48 38.60
C ALA A 224 -19.70 -9.32 39.38
N LEU A 225 -18.67 -8.70 38.81
CA LEU A 225 -17.79 -7.78 39.52
C LEU A 225 -17.88 -6.37 38.92
N VAL A 226 -18.15 -5.38 39.75
CA VAL A 226 -17.96 -3.96 39.43
C VAL A 226 -16.69 -3.49 40.15
N ASN A 227 -15.62 -3.22 39.41
CA ASN A 227 -14.34 -2.81 39.98
C ASN A 227 -14.09 -1.30 39.83
N TYR A 228 -14.09 -0.57 40.94
CA TYR A 228 -13.55 0.80 41.01
C TYR A 228 -12.11 0.85 41.54
N GLY A 229 -11.63 -0.24 42.15
CA GLY A 229 -10.32 -0.33 42.80
C GLY A 229 -9.27 -1.07 41.98
N THR A 230 -8.45 -1.88 42.65
CA THR A 230 -7.37 -2.66 42.02
C THR A 230 -7.67 -4.16 42.08
N VAL A 231 -7.57 -4.86 40.95
CA VAL A 231 -7.59 -6.32 40.85
C VAL A 231 -6.27 -6.80 40.25
N MET A 232 -5.35 -7.33 41.06
CA MET A 232 -4.01 -7.75 40.64
C MET A 232 -3.74 -9.25 40.76
N ALA A 233 -3.26 -9.84 39.68
CA ALA A 233 -2.49 -11.08 39.76
C ALA A 233 -1.08 -10.75 40.31
N ASP A 234 -0.80 -11.16 41.54
CA ASP A 234 0.48 -10.87 42.23
C ASP A 234 1.11 -12.07 42.97
N GLU A 235 0.67 -13.28 42.62
CA GLU A 235 1.29 -14.52 43.07
C GLU A 235 2.18 -15.10 41.96
N SER A 236 3.50 -15.00 42.11
CA SER A 236 4.49 -15.38 41.09
C SER A 236 4.26 -16.80 40.55
N GLY A 237 4.22 -16.93 39.22
CA GLY A 237 4.00 -18.21 38.54
C GLY A 237 2.56 -18.69 38.53
N ARG A 238 1.61 -17.89 39.04
CA ARG A 238 0.19 -18.22 39.09
C ARG A 238 -0.66 -17.32 38.21
N THR A 239 -1.91 -17.73 38.07
CA THR A 239 -2.94 -17.05 37.28
C THR A 239 -4.09 -16.59 38.19
N LEU A 240 -4.51 -15.34 38.01
CA LEU A 240 -5.82 -14.88 38.43
C LEU A 240 -6.75 -14.94 37.21
N TRP A 241 -7.83 -15.72 37.29
CA TRP A 241 -8.72 -15.98 36.17
C TRP A 241 -10.05 -15.26 36.37
N LEU A 242 -10.40 -14.34 35.48
CA LEU A 242 -11.71 -13.68 35.43
C LEU A 242 -12.57 -14.40 34.39
N THR A 243 -13.65 -15.04 34.80
CA THR A 243 -14.52 -15.81 33.89
C THR A 243 -15.98 -15.77 34.29
N ALA A 244 -16.84 -16.39 33.48
CA ALA A 244 -18.28 -16.52 33.68
C ALA A 244 -19.01 -15.16 33.69
N ASN A 245 -19.49 -14.72 34.85
CA ASN A 245 -20.41 -13.60 34.97
C ASN A 245 -19.80 -12.27 34.47
N PRO A 246 -20.64 -11.32 33.99
CA PRO A 246 -20.17 -10.04 33.46
C PRO A 246 -19.29 -9.28 34.45
N LYS A 247 -18.29 -8.57 33.92
CA LYS A 247 -17.43 -7.69 34.73
C LYS A 247 -17.49 -6.27 34.19
N SER A 248 -17.48 -5.29 35.10
CA SER A 248 -17.17 -3.91 34.76
C SER A 248 -15.93 -3.41 35.47
N ASN A 249 -15.20 -2.52 34.81
CA ASN A 249 -13.94 -1.98 35.31
C ASN A 249 -13.85 -0.47 35.11
N ASP A 250 -13.85 0.27 36.20
CA ASP A 250 -13.54 1.69 36.28
C ASP A 250 -12.21 1.97 37.01
N GLY A 251 -11.59 0.91 37.55
CA GLY A 251 -10.26 0.93 38.18
C GLY A 251 -9.19 0.24 37.34
N THR A 252 -8.29 -0.49 37.99
CA THR A 252 -7.21 -1.24 37.32
C THR A 252 -7.39 -2.75 37.52
N MET A 253 -7.37 -3.51 36.42
CA MET A 253 -7.16 -4.96 36.42
C MET A 253 -5.84 -5.26 35.71
N GLY A 254 -5.07 -6.24 36.17
CA GLY A 254 -3.74 -6.49 35.60
C GLY A 254 -2.91 -7.56 36.30
N ALA A 255 -1.65 -7.66 35.88
CA ALA A 255 -0.69 -8.65 36.39
C ALA A 255 0.70 -8.07 36.55
N VAL A 256 1.39 -8.44 37.65
CA VAL A 256 2.79 -8.07 37.91
C VAL A 256 3.77 -9.09 37.33
N ALA A 257 5.08 -8.82 37.40
CA ALA A 257 6.14 -9.70 36.93
C ALA A 257 5.91 -11.19 37.28
N GLY A 258 6.01 -12.05 36.26
CA GLY A 258 5.86 -13.50 36.41
C GLY A 258 4.44 -14.00 36.68
N CYS A 259 3.43 -13.12 36.69
CA CYS A 259 2.03 -13.45 36.95
C CYS A 259 1.17 -13.28 35.70
N TYR A 260 0.00 -13.91 35.71
CA TYR A 260 -0.97 -13.83 34.62
C TYR A 260 -2.36 -13.42 35.10
N LEU A 261 -2.98 -12.49 34.38
CA LEU A 261 -4.41 -12.21 34.49
C LEU A 261 -5.11 -12.79 33.26
N ASN A 262 -5.88 -13.85 33.41
CA ASN A 262 -6.63 -14.44 32.30
C ASN A 262 -8.04 -13.86 32.27
N LEU A 263 -8.47 -13.35 31.11
CA LEU A 263 -9.86 -13.01 30.82
C LEU A 263 -10.47 -14.12 29.98
N GLY A 264 -11.36 -14.91 30.58
CA GLY A 264 -12.09 -16.01 29.95
C GLY A 264 -13.17 -15.55 28.96
N PRO A 265 -14.05 -16.46 28.49
CA PRO A 265 -15.17 -16.15 27.59
C PRO A 265 -16.27 -15.37 28.31
N THR A 266 -16.00 -14.10 28.61
CA THR A 266 -16.91 -13.17 29.28
C THR A 266 -16.78 -11.78 28.68
N THR A 267 -17.77 -10.92 28.96
CA THR A 267 -17.71 -9.50 28.60
C THR A 267 -17.13 -8.70 29.77
N LEU A 268 -16.07 -7.94 29.48
CA LEU A 268 -15.52 -6.92 30.36
C LEU A 268 -15.82 -5.55 29.79
N THR A 269 -16.71 -4.81 30.45
CA THR A 269 -17.04 -3.42 30.06
C THR A 269 -16.24 -2.45 30.92
N GLN A 270 -15.34 -1.69 30.32
CA GLN A 270 -14.56 -0.68 31.01
C GLN A 270 -15.20 0.70 30.84
N GLY A 271 -15.31 1.46 31.93
CA GLY A 271 -15.60 2.88 31.79
C GLY A 271 -14.32 3.69 31.53
N PRO A 272 -14.41 5.04 31.53
CA PRO A 272 -13.32 5.91 31.10
C PRO A 272 -12.02 5.77 31.92
N GLY A 273 -12.13 5.39 33.19
CA GLY A 273 -10.99 5.13 34.08
C GLY A 273 -10.46 3.70 34.04
N GLY A 274 -11.22 2.79 33.41
CA GLY A 274 -10.91 1.37 33.37
C GLY A 274 -9.64 1.07 32.60
N ARG A 275 -8.73 0.33 33.23
CA ARG A 275 -7.44 -0.06 32.67
C ARG A 275 -7.15 -1.55 32.82
N LEU A 276 -6.74 -2.19 31.73
CA LEU A 276 -6.02 -3.46 31.72
C LEU A 276 -4.51 -3.19 31.68
N LEU A 277 -3.78 -3.66 32.70
CA LEU A 277 -2.36 -3.37 32.88
C LEU A 277 -1.50 -4.64 32.91
N GLY A 278 -0.57 -4.76 31.98
CA GLY A 278 0.60 -5.62 32.16
C GLY A 278 1.75 -4.85 32.83
N ASP A 279 2.00 -5.05 34.11
CA ASP A 279 3.07 -4.39 34.87
C ASP A 279 4.25 -5.35 35.01
N GLU A 280 5.06 -5.49 33.96
CA GLU A 280 6.01 -6.60 33.76
C GLU A 280 5.36 -8.01 33.64
N GLY A 281 4.10 -8.17 34.02
CA GLY A 281 3.26 -9.36 33.82
C GLY A 281 2.43 -9.32 32.54
N ALA A 282 1.59 -10.35 32.33
CA ALA A 282 0.73 -10.41 31.14
C ALA A 282 -0.76 -10.52 31.49
N VAL A 283 -1.57 -9.67 30.84
CA VAL A 283 -3.02 -9.82 30.73
C VAL A 283 -3.32 -10.63 29.48
N ARG A 284 -3.96 -11.78 29.64
CA ARG A 284 -4.23 -12.76 28.58
C ARG A 284 -5.71 -12.77 28.23
N LEU A 285 -6.00 -12.57 26.95
CA LEU A 285 -7.35 -12.59 26.40
C LEU A 285 -7.61 -13.99 25.84
N GLU A 286 -8.48 -14.76 26.51
CA GLU A 286 -8.87 -16.11 26.10
C GLU A 286 -9.92 -16.07 25.00
N SER A 287 -10.02 -17.17 24.25
CA SER A 287 -11.03 -17.33 23.20
C SER A 287 -12.44 -17.02 23.73
N GLY A 288 -13.16 -16.14 23.03
CA GLY A 288 -14.50 -15.68 23.40
C GLY A 288 -14.53 -14.49 24.36
N ALA A 289 -13.39 -13.98 24.82
CA ALA A 289 -13.34 -12.74 25.60
C ALA A 289 -13.82 -11.55 24.74
N THR A 290 -14.64 -10.68 25.34
CA THR A 290 -15.08 -9.41 24.74
C THR A 290 -14.73 -8.26 25.66
N ILE A 291 -13.99 -7.27 25.15
CA ILE A 291 -13.55 -6.12 25.94
C ILE A 291 -14.06 -4.85 25.28
N VAL A 292 -14.79 -4.05 26.05
CA VAL A 292 -15.49 -2.85 25.57
C VAL A 292 -14.99 -1.63 26.33
N GLY A 293 -14.50 -0.62 25.63
CA GLY A 293 -14.07 0.65 26.21
C GLY A 293 -12.81 0.57 27.07
N GLY A 294 -12.34 1.72 27.55
CA GLY A 294 -11.21 1.83 28.48
C GLY A 294 -9.83 1.69 27.82
N THR A 295 -8.81 1.40 28.63
CA THR A 295 -7.40 1.47 28.23
C THR A 295 -6.67 0.15 28.35
N PHE A 296 -5.87 -0.21 27.34
CA PHE A 296 -4.79 -1.19 27.47
C PHE A 296 -3.48 -0.46 27.76
N ALA A 297 -2.77 -0.90 28.79
CA ALA A 297 -1.50 -0.30 29.22
C ALA A 297 -0.48 -1.38 29.58
N SER A 298 0.80 -1.03 29.45
CA SER A 298 1.91 -1.88 29.85
C SER A 298 3.06 -1.07 30.42
N ASN A 299 3.73 -1.61 31.43
CA ASN A 299 4.99 -1.10 31.96
C ASN A 299 6.09 -2.17 31.82
N GLY A 300 7.33 -1.75 31.60
CA GLY A 300 8.47 -2.67 31.48
C GLY A 300 8.25 -3.74 30.40
N ALA A 301 8.42 -5.01 30.77
CA ALA A 301 8.19 -6.15 29.88
C ALA A 301 6.71 -6.58 29.77
N GLY A 302 5.81 -5.87 30.46
CA GLY A 302 4.42 -6.26 30.55
C GLY A 302 3.65 -6.08 29.24
N LYS A 303 2.51 -6.76 29.12
CA LYS A 303 1.70 -6.73 27.90
C LYS A 303 0.25 -7.15 28.13
N VAL A 304 -0.62 -6.70 27.22
CA VAL A 304 -1.87 -7.40 26.92
C VAL A 304 -1.57 -8.38 25.78
N THR A 305 -2.14 -9.58 25.80
CA THR A 305 -1.87 -10.58 24.76
C THR A 305 -3.05 -11.51 24.56
N THR A 306 -3.28 -11.99 23.34
CA THR A 306 -4.17 -13.14 23.13
C THR A 306 -3.52 -14.41 23.66
N VAL A 307 -4.32 -15.48 23.78
CA VAL A 307 -3.79 -16.85 23.83
C VAL A 307 -4.17 -17.60 22.56
N THR A 308 -3.44 -18.67 22.25
CA THR A 308 -3.74 -19.50 21.07
C THR A 308 -5.15 -20.08 21.16
N GLY A 309 -5.99 -19.78 20.17
CA GLY A 309 -7.38 -20.22 20.19
C GLY A 309 -8.30 -19.44 19.25
N GLY A 310 -9.60 -19.50 19.54
CA GLY A 310 -10.66 -18.81 18.81
C GLY A 310 -10.66 -17.28 19.03
N PRO A 311 -11.65 -16.58 18.46
CA PRO A 311 -11.60 -15.13 18.34
C PRO A 311 -11.75 -14.42 19.69
N VAL A 312 -11.09 -13.28 19.82
CA VAL A 312 -11.29 -12.27 20.87
C VAL A 312 -11.90 -11.03 20.22
N THR A 313 -12.83 -10.38 20.92
CA THR A 313 -13.48 -9.15 20.42
C THR A 313 -13.03 -7.94 21.22
N ILE A 314 -12.64 -6.89 20.51
CA ILE A 314 -12.23 -5.60 21.07
C ILE A 314 -13.11 -4.50 20.48
N GLU A 315 -13.66 -3.67 21.36
CA GLU A 315 -14.55 -2.56 21.02
C GLU A 315 -14.11 -1.28 21.72
N ASP A 316 -13.91 -0.21 20.95
CA ASP A 316 -13.62 1.14 21.43
C ASP A 316 -12.48 1.24 22.47
N ILE A 317 -11.39 0.50 22.27
CA ILE A 317 -10.22 0.51 23.18
C ILE A 317 -9.23 1.62 22.82
N ARG A 318 -8.66 2.24 23.87
CA ARG A 318 -7.41 2.99 23.76
C ARG A 318 -6.21 2.12 24.15
N ASN A 319 -5.35 1.76 23.20
CA ASN A 319 -4.10 1.07 23.47
C ASN A 319 -2.95 2.08 23.66
N LEU A 320 -2.40 2.15 24.87
CA LEU A 320 -1.20 2.93 25.21
C LEU A 320 0.05 2.05 25.34
N GLY A 321 -0.12 0.72 25.32
CA GLY A 321 0.93 -0.24 25.64
C GLY A 321 1.22 -1.24 24.52
N ARG A 322 1.87 -2.33 24.91
CA ARG A 322 2.12 -3.49 24.05
C ARG A 322 0.90 -4.43 24.05
N PHE A 323 0.33 -4.66 22.87
CA PHE A 323 -0.70 -5.66 22.63
C PHE A 323 -0.19 -6.72 21.64
N ASP A 324 0.07 -7.92 22.14
CA ASP A 324 0.57 -9.05 21.35
C ASP A 324 -0.57 -9.96 20.89
N VAL A 325 -0.78 -10.05 19.58
CA VAL A 325 -1.64 -11.06 18.97
C VAL A 325 -0.77 -12.26 18.62
N ILE A 326 -0.71 -13.24 19.52
CA ILE A 326 -0.18 -14.57 19.21
C ILE A 326 -1.26 -15.39 18.48
N PRO A 327 -0.93 -16.51 17.81
CA PRO A 327 -1.81 -17.16 16.84
C PRO A 327 -3.27 -17.30 17.27
N ALA A 328 -4.09 -16.36 16.82
CA ALA A 328 -5.49 -16.13 17.16
C ALA A 328 -6.07 -15.06 16.22
N THR A 329 -7.39 -14.90 16.25
CA THR A 329 -8.09 -13.82 15.56
C THR A 329 -8.57 -12.76 16.56
N VAL A 330 -8.31 -11.50 16.28
CA VAL A 330 -8.86 -10.36 17.01
C VAL A 330 -9.87 -9.64 16.12
N HIS A 331 -11.11 -9.59 16.54
CA HIS A 331 -12.16 -8.79 15.90
C HIS A 331 -12.16 -7.38 16.47
N LEU A 332 -12.09 -6.39 15.57
CA LEU A 332 -12.26 -4.98 15.88
C LEU A 332 -13.66 -4.52 15.48
N ARG A 333 -14.39 -3.93 16.43
CA ARG A 333 -15.75 -3.35 16.26
C ARG A 333 -15.88 -2.02 16.98
N GLY A 334 -17.03 -1.38 16.84
CA GLY A 334 -17.31 -0.06 17.40
C GLY A 334 -17.06 1.05 16.40
N THR A 335 -16.86 2.26 16.90
CA THR A 335 -16.75 3.46 16.05
C THR A 335 -15.33 4.03 15.99
N LEU A 336 -14.51 3.80 17.03
CA LEU A 336 -13.12 4.24 17.04
C LEU A 336 -12.27 3.40 17.99
N THR A 337 -11.18 2.82 17.48
CA THR A 337 -10.12 2.25 18.31
C THR A 337 -8.88 3.15 18.17
N THR A 338 -8.27 3.55 19.28
CA THR A 338 -7.07 4.40 19.27
C THR A 338 -5.87 3.60 19.72
N ASN A 339 -4.87 3.46 18.86
CA ASN A 339 -3.60 2.85 19.17
C ASN A 339 -2.51 3.92 19.21
N ASP A 340 -2.10 4.31 20.42
CA ASP A 340 -0.89 5.12 20.66
C ASP A 340 0.31 4.24 21.07
N GLY A 341 0.07 2.95 21.30
CA GLY A 341 1.06 1.94 21.65
C GLY A 341 1.51 1.10 20.45
N THR A 342 1.78 -0.17 20.70
CA THR A 342 2.17 -1.14 19.67
C THR A 342 1.25 -2.35 19.72
N ILE A 343 0.61 -2.65 18.60
CA ILE A 343 -0.03 -3.94 18.32
C ILE A 343 1.01 -4.77 17.54
N THR A 344 1.27 -6.01 17.94
CA THR A 344 2.17 -6.90 17.18
C THR A 344 1.44 -8.19 16.83
N LEU A 345 1.34 -8.47 15.54
CA LEU A 345 0.81 -9.72 15.03
C LEU A 345 1.95 -10.72 14.87
N ASN A 346 1.75 -11.91 15.42
CA ASN A 346 2.72 -13.00 15.41
C ASN A 346 4.09 -12.65 16.02
N PRO A 347 4.17 -12.06 17.23
CA PRO A 347 5.42 -11.58 17.82
C PRO A 347 6.47 -12.68 18.07
N ALA A 348 6.05 -13.95 18.09
CA ALA A 348 6.93 -15.10 18.32
C ALA A 348 7.45 -15.74 17.01
N GLY A 349 7.03 -15.25 15.83
CA GLY A 349 7.39 -15.85 14.56
C GLY A 349 6.86 -17.29 14.41
N SER A 350 5.59 -17.52 14.76
CA SER A 350 4.92 -18.81 14.57
C SER A 350 4.53 -19.03 13.11
N ALA A 351 4.41 -20.30 12.70
CA ALA A 351 3.81 -20.71 11.42
C ALA A 351 2.26 -20.76 11.48
N ASN A 352 1.67 -20.37 12.61
CA ASN A 352 0.23 -20.25 12.75
C ASN A 352 -0.17 -18.77 12.65
N ASN A 353 -1.32 -18.54 12.03
CA ASN A 353 -1.76 -17.22 11.66
C ASN A 353 -2.18 -16.39 12.88
N SER A 354 -1.71 -15.16 12.94
CA SER A 354 -2.21 -14.09 13.82
C SER A 354 -2.95 -13.07 12.98
N VAL A 355 -4.23 -12.87 13.26
CA VAL A 355 -5.15 -12.13 12.38
C VAL A 355 -5.82 -10.98 13.14
N LEU A 356 -5.77 -9.79 12.55
CA LEU A 356 -6.56 -8.65 12.97
C LEU A 356 -7.67 -8.41 11.94
N THR A 357 -8.93 -8.51 12.35
CA THR A 357 -10.09 -8.43 11.44
C THR A 357 -10.99 -7.26 11.82
N PHE A 358 -11.22 -6.35 10.88
CA PHE A 358 -12.30 -5.37 10.97
C PHE A 358 -13.64 -6.07 10.72
N ILE A 359 -14.52 -6.09 11.72
CA ILE A 359 -15.87 -6.67 11.60
C ILE A 359 -16.96 -5.60 11.50
N GLU A 360 -16.62 -4.34 11.71
CA GLU A 360 -17.43 -3.15 11.45
C GLU A 360 -16.56 -2.05 10.82
N ASP A 361 -17.17 -1.07 10.16
CA ASP A 361 -16.46 0.09 9.62
C ASP A 361 -15.85 0.88 10.79
N LEU A 362 -14.52 0.90 10.86
CA LEU A 362 -13.80 1.37 12.03
C LEU A 362 -12.49 2.04 11.62
N THR A 363 -12.17 3.14 12.29
CA THR A 363 -10.83 3.75 12.23
C THR A 363 -9.93 3.23 13.34
N LEU A 364 -8.77 2.69 12.98
CA LEU A 364 -7.64 2.47 13.87
C LEU A 364 -6.80 3.76 13.88
N SER A 365 -7.08 4.62 14.85
CA SER A 365 -6.46 5.95 15.01
C SER A 365 -5.25 5.91 15.95
N GLY A 366 -4.62 7.07 16.18
CA GLY A 366 -3.52 7.23 17.14
C GLY A 366 -2.16 7.23 16.48
N SER A 367 -1.12 7.59 17.25
CA SER A 367 0.26 7.71 16.73
C SER A 367 1.07 6.42 16.81
N GLY A 368 0.43 5.32 17.23
CA GLY A 368 1.06 4.03 17.44
C GLY A 368 1.26 3.25 16.14
N GLN A 369 1.62 1.98 16.30
CA GLN A 369 1.88 1.08 15.19
C GLN A 369 1.21 -0.29 15.36
N CYS A 370 0.88 -0.91 14.22
CA CYS A 370 0.62 -2.33 14.06
C CYS A 370 1.81 -2.96 13.33
N VAL A 371 2.53 -3.85 14.00
CA VAL A 371 3.71 -4.56 13.45
C VAL A 371 3.29 -5.96 13.06
N MET A 372 3.42 -6.28 11.78
CA MET A 372 3.12 -7.59 11.21
C MET A 372 4.43 -8.39 11.04
N VAL A 373 4.44 -9.64 11.50
CA VAL A 373 5.63 -10.50 11.46
C VAL A 373 5.31 -11.81 10.74
N ALA A 374 5.66 -11.90 9.46
CA ALA A 374 5.59 -13.15 8.71
C ALA A 374 6.81 -14.03 9.00
N ALA A 375 6.59 -15.25 9.48
CA ALA A 375 7.67 -16.11 9.97
C ALA A 375 8.16 -17.15 8.95
N THR A 376 7.20 -17.78 8.29
CA THR A 376 7.35 -18.86 7.33
C THR A 376 6.75 -18.46 5.99
N ASP A 377 5.50 -18.00 5.98
CA ASP A 377 4.79 -17.48 4.81
C ASP A 377 3.99 -16.20 5.13
N ALA A 378 3.43 -15.57 4.08
CA ALA A 378 2.75 -14.28 4.19
C ALA A 378 1.43 -14.32 4.99
N ASN A 379 0.87 -15.49 5.28
CA ASN A 379 -0.38 -15.67 6.04
C ASN A 379 -0.17 -15.70 7.56
N ASP A 380 1.07 -15.80 8.01
CA ASP A 380 1.39 -15.86 9.45
C ASP A 380 0.96 -14.58 10.19
N ALA A 381 0.95 -13.43 9.51
CA ALA A 381 0.42 -12.16 10.02
C ALA A 381 -0.53 -11.53 8.99
N ARG A 382 -1.79 -11.28 9.39
CA ARG A 382 -2.84 -10.83 8.47
C ARG A 382 -3.67 -9.69 9.03
N VAL A 383 -4.02 -8.74 8.15
CA VAL A 383 -5.04 -7.72 8.38
C VAL A 383 -6.18 -7.94 7.39
N GLU A 384 -7.39 -8.11 7.91
CA GLU A 384 -8.58 -8.52 7.17
C GLU A 384 -9.78 -7.62 7.45
N SER A 385 -10.79 -7.67 6.58
CA SER A 385 -12.10 -7.11 6.88
C SER A 385 -13.19 -8.09 6.47
N SER A 386 -14.33 -8.01 7.16
CA SER A 386 -15.54 -8.74 6.78
C SER A 386 -16.10 -8.23 5.45
N ALA A 387 -16.94 -9.02 4.79
CA ALA A 387 -17.56 -8.62 3.54
C ALA A 387 -18.39 -7.33 3.71
N GLY A 388 -18.11 -6.32 2.88
CA GLY A 388 -18.77 -5.02 2.95
C GLY A 388 -18.25 -4.08 4.04
N VAL A 389 -17.25 -4.50 4.82
CA VAL A 389 -16.62 -3.69 5.87
C VAL A 389 -15.31 -3.10 5.37
N THR A 390 -15.11 -1.82 5.66
CA THR A 390 -13.89 -1.06 5.35
C THR A 390 -13.21 -0.63 6.65
N GLY A 391 -12.00 -1.14 6.88
CA GLY A 391 -11.13 -0.61 7.92
C GLY A 391 -10.49 0.71 7.48
N THR A 392 -10.09 1.55 8.43
CA THR A 392 -9.28 2.75 8.16
C THR A 392 -8.01 2.73 9.01
N ASN A 393 -6.85 2.80 8.35
CA ASN A 393 -5.57 3.15 9.00
C ASN A 393 -5.53 4.67 9.16
N GLY A 394 -5.83 5.16 10.36
CA GLY A 394 -6.05 6.58 10.60
C GLY A 394 -4.79 7.45 10.52
N PRO A 395 -4.93 8.78 10.52
CA PRO A 395 -3.81 9.70 10.38
C PRO A 395 -2.82 9.53 11.53
N GLY A 396 -1.53 9.44 11.20
CA GLY A 396 -0.45 9.24 12.18
C GLY A 396 -0.23 7.79 12.62
N HIS A 397 -1.16 6.86 12.31
CA HIS A 397 -0.98 5.45 12.62
C HIS A 397 -0.14 4.74 11.54
N THR A 398 0.67 3.76 11.97
CA THR A 398 1.52 2.99 11.06
C THR A 398 1.15 1.51 11.07
N ILE A 399 0.96 0.90 9.89
CA ILE A 399 0.98 -0.56 9.73
C ILE A 399 2.29 -0.92 9.03
N ARG A 400 3.10 -1.82 9.59
CA ARG A 400 4.41 -2.14 9.02
C ARG A 400 4.84 -3.59 9.19
N GLY A 401 5.92 -3.97 8.50
CA GLY A 401 6.54 -5.29 8.61
C GLY A 401 6.29 -6.16 7.39
N SER A 402 5.92 -7.42 7.61
CA SER A 402 5.66 -8.42 6.57
C SER A 402 4.40 -9.24 6.86
N GLY A 403 3.75 -9.72 5.80
CA GLY A 403 2.50 -10.46 5.89
C GLY A 403 1.49 -10.02 4.84
N THR A 404 0.21 -10.26 5.08
CA THR A 404 -0.85 -10.00 4.08
C THR A 404 -1.88 -8.99 4.60
N ILE A 405 -2.18 -7.97 3.80
CA ILE A 405 -3.32 -7.08 3.99
C ILE A 405 -4.35 -7.38 2.91
N SER A 406 -5.37 -8.15 3.28
CA SER A 406 -6.51 -8.50 2.44
C SER A 406 -7.79 -7.76 2.83
N ALA A 407 -7.72 -6.81 3.78
CA ALA A 407 -8.84 -5.95 4.14
C ALA A 407 -9.21 -4.99 2.99
N ALA A 408 -10.49 -4.66 2.86
CA ALA A 408 -10.87 -3.39 2.27
C ALA A 408 -10.43 -2.29 3.24
N LEU A 409 -9.59 -1.37 2.76
CA LEU A 409 -8.83 -0.49 3.64
C LEU A 409 -8.71 0.92 3.07
N VAL A 410 -9.05 1.92 3.87
CA VAL A 410 -8.63 3.30 3.65
C VAL A 410 -7.32 3.52 4.42
N ASN A 411 -6.29 3.98 3.73
CA ASN A 411 -5.02 4.37 4.33
C ASN A 411 -4.90 5.90 4.38
N GLU A 412 -5.07 6.49 5.56
CA GLU A 412 -4.78 7.91 5.82
C GLU A 412 -3.44 8.10 6.55
N GLY A 413 -2.87 7.02 7.09
CA GLY A 413 -1.57 6.97 7.74
C GLY A 413 -0.47 6.40 6.86
N LEU A 414 0.40 5.58 7.48
CA LEU A 414 1.52 4.91 6.82
C LEU A 414 1.29 3.40 6.76
N ILE A 415 1.48 2.80 5.57
CA ILE A 415 1.65 1.35 5.41
C ILE A 415 3.04 1.09 4.83
N SER A 416 3.87 0.30 5.52
CA SER A 416 5.30 0.19 5.23
C SER A 416 5.79 -1.25 5.18
N GLY A 417 6.20 -1.73 4.00
CA GLY A 417 6.96 -2.97 3.85
C GLY A 417 8.44 -2.73 4.16
N ASP A 418 8.86 -3.07 5.37
CA ASP A 418 10.22 -2.78 5.89
C ASP A 418 10.98 -4.02 6.39
N ASP A 419 10.49 -5.20 6.06
CA ASP A 419 11.16 -6.47 6.28
C ASP A 419 11.98 -6.85 5.04
N THR A 420 13.29 -7.02 5.21
CA THR A 420 14.24 -7.38 4.14
C THR A 420 14.12 -8.83 3.66
N VAL A 421 13.44 -9.68 4.42
CA VAL A 421 13.31 -11.12 4.13
C VAL A 421 12.01 -11.42 3.42
N ARG A 422 10.91 -10.77 3.83
CA ARG A 422 9.56 -11.04 3.32
C ARG A 422 8.82 -9.77 2.97
N ALA A 423 7.95 -9.86 1.97
CA ALA A 423 7.14 -8.74 1.54
C ALA A 423 5.95 -8.49 2.48
N LEU A 424 5.47 -7.25 2.47
CA LEU A 424 4.11 -6.91 2.83
C LEU A 424 3.25 -6.96 1.55
N ASP A 425 2.25 -7.84 1.52
CA ASP A 425 1.42 -8.09 0.34
C ASP A 425 0.02 -7.45 0.51
N LEU A 426 -0.32 -6.50 -0.36
CA LEU A 426 -1.66 -5.94 -0.50
C LEU A 426 -2.42 -6.76 -1.55
N ILE A 427 -3.46 -7.49 -1.14
CA ILE A 427 -4.18 -8.42 -2.02
C ILE A 427 -5.70 -8.34 -1.92
N THR A 428 -6.39 -8.90 -2.93
CA THR A 428 -7.85 -9.14 -2.99
C THR A 428 -8.74 -7.88 -2.93
N ASN A 429 -9.06 -7.37 -1.76
CA ASN A 429 -10.05 -6.30 -1.57
C ASN A 429 -9.48 -4.93 -1.96
N PRO A 430 -10.31 -3.95 -2.36
CA PRO A 430 -9.84 -2.64 -2.79
C PRO A 430 -9.21 -1.83 -1.65
N LYS A 431 -8.25 -0.98 -1.99
CA LYS A 431 -7.65 -0.01 -1.06
C LYS A 431 -7.84 1.40 -1.59
N THR A 432 -8.12 2.32 -0.67
CA THR A 432 -8.03 3.76 -0.92
C THR A 432 -6.81 4.30 -0.19
N ASN A 433 -5.96 5.07 -0.86
CA ASN A 433 -4.73 5.60 -0.27
C ASN A 433 -4.74 7.13 -0.27
N ALA A 434 -4.97 7.72 0.89
CA ALA A 434 -4.83 9.15 1.15
C ALA A 434 -3.47 9.51 1.78
N GLY A 435 -2.81 8.54 2.40
CA GLY A 435 -1.48 8.67 3.01
C GLY A 435 -0.37 8.07 2.15
N THR A 436 0.51 7.31 2.78
CA THR A 436 1.67 6.69 2.11
C THR A 436 1.63 5.17 2.20
N LEU A 437 1.72 4.51 1.04
CA LEU A 437 2.14 3.12 0.95
C LEU A 437 3.62 3.12 0.56
N GLN A 438 4.48 2.44 1.32
CA GLN A 438 5.91 2.43 1.00
C GLN A 438 6.57 1.07 1.17
N ALA A 439 7.68 0.90 0.45
CA ALA A 439 8.73 -0.04 0.81
C ALA A 439 9.97 0.77 1.21
N VAL A 440 10.63 0.38 2.30
CA VAL A 440 11.81 1.08 2.84
C VAL A 440 12.85 0.10 3.36
N ALA A 441 14.08 0.59 3.60
CA ALA A 441 15.15 -0.15 4.28
C ALA A 441 15.48 -1.52 3.63
N GLY A 442 15.39 -1.62 2.30
CA GLY A 442 15.59 -2.88 1.56
C GLY A 442 14.42 -3.86 1.65
N GLY A 443 13.30 -3.47 2.26
CA GLY A 443 12.07 -4.24 2.31
C GLY A 443 11.30 -4.25 0.99
N ARG A 444 10.13 -4.89 1.01
CA ARG A 444 9.26 -5.03 -0.18
C ARG A 444 7.80 -4.83 0.17
N LEU A 445 7.10 -4.08 -0.67
CA LEU A 445 5.65 -3.94 -0.67
C LEU A 445 5.13 -4.44 -2.02
N ASN A 446 4.20 -5.41 -2.05
CA ASN A 446 3.57 -5.86 -3.28
C ASN A 446 2.09 -5.46 -3.33
N VAL A 447 1.61 -5.15 -4.53
CA VAL A 447 0.19 -4.97 -4.83
C VAL A 447 -0.19 -6.00 -5.88
N THR A 448 -1.04 -6.97 -5.53
CA THR A 448 -1.42 -8.07 -6.46
C THR A 448 -2.92 -8.32 -6.38
N GLY A 449 -3.58 -8.47 -7.54
CA GLY A 449 -4.99 -8.87 -7.62
C GLY A 449 -5.96 -7.94 -6.88
N CYS A 450 -5.66 -6.65 -6.76
CA CYS A 450 -6.52 -5.66 -6.12
C CYS A 450 -6.35 -4.26 -6.73
N ALA A 451 -7.37 -3.42 -6.53
CA ALA A 451 -7.31 -2.01 -6.88
C ALA A 451 -6.76 -1.17 -5.72
N VAL A 452 -5.89 -0.21 -6.04
CA VAL A 452 -5.43 0.86 -5.16
C VAL A 452 -5.79 2.19 -5.81
N THR A 453 -6.82 2.85 -5.29
CA THR A 453 -7.19 4.20 -5.68
C THR A 453 -6.47 5.18 -4.77
N GLN A 454 -5.62 6.05 -5.30
CA GLN A 454 -4.97 7.08 -4.52
C GLN A 454 -5.77 8.38 -4.60
N ASP A 455 -5.98 9.01 -3.44
CA ASP A 455 -6.45 10.39 -3.41
C ASP A 455 -5.34 11.33 -3.94
N PRO A 456 -5.63 12.60 -4.24
CA PRO A 456 -4.63 13.51 -4.82
C PRO A 456 -3.32 13.66 -4.01
N GLY A 457 -3.37 13.42 -2.69
CA GLY A 457 -2.18 13.41 -1.81
C GLY A 457 -1.58 12.02 -1.55
N GLY A 458 -2.22 10.96 -2.05
CA GLY A 458 -1.75 9.60 -1.91
C GLY A 458 -0.42 9.40 -2.64
N THR A 459 0.47 8.62 -2.04
CA THR A 459 1.75 8.23 -2.64
C THR A 459 2.03 6.75 -2.44
N ILE A 460 2.51 6.10 -3.49
CA ILE A 460 3.22 4.81 -3.41
C ILE A 460 4.71 5.07 -3.60
N LEU A 461 5.51 4.78 -2.58
CA LEU A 461 6.92 5.15 -2.50
C LEU A 461 7.84 3.92 -2.39
N ALA A 462 8.84 3.84 -3.27
CA ALA A 462 9.95 2.91 -3.14
C ALA A 462 11.23 3.65 -2.70
N ASP A 463 11.56 3.63 -1.41
CA ASP A 463 12.75 4.31 -0.87
C ASP A 463 13.87 3.31 -0.54
N ASN A 464 14.91 3.28 -1.38
CA ASN A 464 15.99 2.29 -1.29
C ASN A 464 15.48 0.84 -1.14
N ALA A 465 14.33 0.56 -1.75
CA ALA A 465 13.54 -0.66 -1.58
C ALA A 465 12.67 -0.93 -2.82
N LEU A 466 11.87 -2.00 -2.80
CA LEU A 466 11.08 -2.43 -3.95
C LEU A 466 9.58 -2.32 -3.70
N VAL A 467 8.86 -1.62 -4.58
CA VAL A 467 7.42 -1.77 -4.71
C VAL A 467 7.11 -2.64 -5.93
N GLY A 468 6.43 -3.77 -5.72
CA GLY A 468 6.04 -4.71 -6.78
C GLY A 468 4.57 -4.56 -7.18
N LEU A 469 4.29 -4.43 -8.47
CA LEU A 469 2.96 -4.44 -9.07
C LEU A 469 2.74 -5.79 -9.77
N GLY A 470 1.86 -6.60 -9.20
CA GLY A 470 1.58 -7.96 -9.65
C GLY A 470 0.33 -8.07 -10.52
N ASP A 471 0.07 -9.29 -10.97
CA ASP A 471 -1.06 -9.61 -11.84
C ASP A 471 -2.40 -9.16 -11.24
N GLY A 472 -3.24 -8.56 -12.07
CA GLY A 472 -4.57 -8.06 -11.69
C GLY A 472 -4.55 -6.85 -10.76
N SER A 473 -3.41 -6.18 -10.58
CA SER A 473 -3.37 -4.91 -9.84
C SER A 473 -3.80 -3.73 -10.71
N THR A 474 -4.53 -2.79 -10.10
CA THR A 474 -4.92 -1.51 -10.72
C THR A 474 -4.53 -0.38 -9.80
N ILE A 475 -3.72 0.57 -10.28
CA ILE A 475 -3.34 1.76 -9.54
C ILE A 475 -3.94 2.98 -10.24
N THR A 476 -4.81 3.71 -9.55
CA THR A 476 -5.55 4.85 -10.11
C THR A 476 -5.27 6.11 -9.30
N GLY A 477 -4.89 7.20 -9.95
CA GLY A 477 -4.66 8.51 -9.31
C GLY A 477 -3.41 8.60 -8.42
N GLY A 478 -3.08 9.81 -7.98
CA GLY A 478 -1.97 10.07 -7.06
C GLY A 478 -0.59 9.86 -7.66
N THR A 479 0.40 9.58 -6.80
CA THR A 479 1.83 9.59 -7.16
C THR A 479 2.48 8.21 -7.04
N LEU A 480 3.30 7.85 -8.02
CA LEU A 480 4.34 6.81 -7.88
C LEU A 480 5.69 7.50 -7.70
N ALA A 481 6.42 7.19 -6.64
CA ALA A 481 7.71 7.81 -6.33
C ALA A 481 8.78 6.76 -6.01
N SER A 482 10.04 7.11 -6.28
CA SER A 482 11.20 6.33 -5.83
C SER A 482 12.37 7.21 -5.44
N SER A 483 13.15 6.78 -4.45
CA SER A 483 14.36 7.48 -3.97
C SER A 483 15.54 6.54 -3.78
N GLY A 484 16.75 7.07 -3.95
CA GLY A 484 17.99 6.30 -3.85
C GLY A 484 18.02 5.14 -4.85
N ALA A 485 18.28 3.92 -4.37
CA ALA A 485 18.22 2.71 -5.19
C ALA A 485 16.80 2.13 -5.37
N GLY A 486 15.78 2.80 -4.81
CA GLY A 486 14.42 2.30 -4.80
C GLY A 486 13.77 2.27 -6.18
N ARG A 487 12.82 1.36 -6.35
CA ARG A 487 12.11 1.20 -7.62
C ARG A 487 10.68 0.66 -7.48
N VAL A 488 9.77 1.13 -8.32
CA VAL A 488 8.49 0.47 -8.61
C VAL A 488 8.70 -0.50 -9.79
N THR A 489 8.24 -1.75 -9.69
CA THR A 489 8.44 -2.79 -10.72
C THR A 489 7.19 -3.62 -10.95
N THR A 490 6.93 -4.05 -12.18
CA THR A 490 6.07 -5.21 -12.41
C THR A 490 6.73 -6.47 -11.86
N ILE A 491 5.94 -7.40 -11.31
CA ILE A 491 6.44 -8.67 -10.76
C ILE A 491 5.78 -9.89 -11.40
N SER A 492 4.59 -9.73 -11.98
CA SER A 492 3.88 -10.79 -12.70
C SER A 492 2.72 -10.21 -13.53
N GLY A 493 2.37 -10.94 -14.60
CA GLY A 493 1.10 -10.77 -15.31
C GLY A 493 0.82 -9.37 -15.85
N THR A 494 -0.42 -8.92 -15.68
CA THR A 494 -0.90 -7.61 -16.17
C THR A 494 -1.21 -6.68 -15.01
N THR A 495 -0.68 -5.46 -15.07
CA THR A 495 -1.01 -4.35 -14.17
C THR A 495 -1.69 -3.24 -14.97
N THR A 496 -2.64 -2.53 -14.35
CA THR A 496 -3.25 -1.32 -14.91
C THR A 496 -2.81 -0.08 -14.14
N ILE A 497 -2.44 0.97 -14.87
CA ILE A 497 -2.09 2.30 -14.35
C ILE A 497 -3.05 3.31 -15.00
N GLU A 498 -3.71 4.10 -14.17
CA GLU A 498 -4.75 5.06 -14.59
C GLU A 498 -4.53 6.43 -13.93
N ASP A 499 -4.44 7.49 -14.73
CA ASP A 499 -4.32 8.89 -14.26
C ASP A 499 -3.23 9.11 -13.17
N ILE A 500 -2.08 8.44 -13.32
CA ILE A 500 -0.95 8.50 -12.38
C ILE A 500 0.01 9.65 -12.69
N HIS A 501 0.56 10.28 -11.64
CA HIS A 501 1.82 11.03 -11.71
C HIS A 501 3.01 10.15 -11.35
N ASN A 502 3.77 9.72 -12.34
CA ASN A 502 4.98 8.94 -12.13
C ASN A 502 6.20 9.86 -11.95
N LEU A 503 6.68 9.96 -10.72
CA LEU A 503 7.99 10.53 -10.35
C LEU A 503 9.05 9.44 -10.13
N SER A 504 8.66 8.17 -10.27
CA SER A 504 9.52 7.02 -9.98
C SER A 504 10.27 6.51 -11.20
N ARG A 505 11.27 5.66 -10.94
CA ARG A 505 11.72 4.68 -11.92
C ARG A 505 10.73 3.51 -11.91
N LEU A 506 9.88 3.38 -12.94
CA LEU A 506 8.96 2.26 -13.14
C LEU A 506 9.59 1.19 -14.03
N ASP A 507 9.68 -0.03 -13.51
CA ASP A 507 10.13 -1.25 -14.19
C ASP A 507 8.97 -1.96 -14.85
N VAL A 508 9.12 -2.27 -16.14
CA VAL A 508 8.30 -3.29 -16.77
C VAL A 508 9.23 -4.48 -17.09
N ILE A 509 9.45 -5.31 -16.09
CA ILE A 509 10.12 -6.62 -16.22
C ILE A 509 9.10 -7.58 -16.86
N PRO A 510 9.47 -8.41 -17.85
CA PRO A 510 8.56 -9.15 -18.74
C PRO A 510 7.13 -9.36 -18.24
N ALA A 511 6.28 -8.40 -18.58
CA ALA A 511 4.91 -8.22 -18.11
C ALA A 511 4.19 -7.19 -18.99
N THR A 512 2.92 -6.97 -18.71
CA THR A 512 2.10 -5.96 -19.37
C THR A 512 1.68 -4.87 -18.40
N VAL A 513 1.92 -3.61 -18.77
CA VAL A 513 1.30 -2.44 -18.13
C VAL A 513 0.27 -1.85 -19.09
N ASN A 514 -0.99 -1.88 -18.68
CA ASN A 514 -2.08 -1.19 -19.38
C ASN A 514 -2.17 0.25 -18.87
N LEU A 515 -2.19 1.20 -19.80
CA LEU A 515 -2.45 2.61 -19.53
C LEU A 515 -3.93 2.91 -19.80
N ARG A 516 -4.59 3.50 -18.80
CA ARG A 516 -5.99 3.95 -18.82
C ARG A 516 -6.10 5.40 -18.37
N GLY A 517 -7.29 5.97 -18.51
CA GLY A 517 -7.55 7.36 -18.16
C GLY A 517 -7.07 8.31 -19.25
N THR A 518 -7.11 9.60 -18.95
CA THR A 518 -6.86 10.65 -19.95
C THR A 518 -5.41 11.11 -19.98
N LEU A 519 -4.75 11.13 -18.80
CA LEU A 519 -3.41 11.69 -18.66
C LEU A 519 -2.60 10.91 -17.63
N VAL A 520 -1.58 10.22 -18.11
CA VAL A 520 -0.51 9.68 -17.28
C VAL A 520 0.66 10.66 -17.38
N THR A 521 0.94 11.40 -16.30
CA THR A 521 2.06 12.33 -16.25
C THR A 521 3.31 11.56 -15.85
N ASN A 522 4.26 11.41 -16.76
CA ASN A 522 5.55 10.78 -16.48
C ASN A 522 6.65 11.85 -16.39
N ASP A 523 7.08 12.15 -15.17
CA ASP A 523 8.24 13.00 -14.88
C ASP A 523 9.46 12.17 -14.40
N GLY A 524 9.25 10.86 -14.19
CA GLY A 524 10.30 9.88 -13.94
C GLY A 524 10.69 9.10 -15.19
N THR A 525 11.11 7.85 -14.98
CA THR A 525 11.52 6.95 -16.07
C THR A 525 10.66 5.70 -16.05
N ILE A 526 9.99 5.40 -17.16
CA ILE A 526 9.43 4.07 -17.42
C ILE A 526 10.49 3.29 -18.21
N THR A 527 10.90 2.11 -17.75
CA THR A 527 11.83 1.26 -18.51
C THR A 527 11.17 -0.05 -18.88
N LEU A 528 11.12 -0.35 -20.18
CA LEU A 528 10.64 -1.63 -20.69
C LEU A 528 11.80 -2.60 -20.84
N ASN A 529 11.68 -3.76 -20.20
CA ASN A 529 12.66 -4.85 -20.23
C ASN A 529 14.12 -4.50 -19.80
N PRO A 530 14.35 -3.82 -18.67
CA PRO A 530 15.71 -3.42 -18.27
C PRO A 530 16.63 -4.56 -17.82
N GLY A 531 16.09 -5.76 -17.58
CA GLY A 531 16.89 -6.94 -17.26
C GLY A 531 17.51 -7.62 -18.49
N GLY A 532 17.19 -7.13 -19.69
CA GLY A 532 17.64 -7.70 -20.94
C GLY A 532 17.16 -9.13 -21.18
N SER A 533 15.93 -9.42 -20.76
CA SER A 533 15.28 -10.72 -20.95
C SER A 533 14.85 -10.92 -22.41
N ALA A 534 14.80 -12.17 -22.85
CA ALA A 534 14.21 -12.56 -24.14
C ALA A 534 12.67 -12.64 -24.13
N ASN A 535 12.07 -12.58 -22.95
CA ASN A 535 10.62 -12.40 -22.80
C ASN A 535 10.28 -10.92 -22.95
N ASN A 536 9.09 -10.68 -23.50
CA ASN A 536 8.66 -9.37 -23.93
C ASN A 536 8.03 -8.58 -22.78
N SER A 537 8.31 -7.28 -22.75
CA SER A 537 7.61 -6.28 -21.94
C SER A 537 6.70 -5.43 -22.82
N PHE A 538 5.52 -5.11 -22.31
CA PHE A 538 4.49 -4.36 -23.04
C PHE A 538 4.01 -3.16 -22.23
N LEU A 539 4.00 -2.01 -22.88
CA LEU A 539 3.20 -0.85 -22.49
C LEU A 539 2.03 -0.73 -23.47
N VAL A 540 0.80 -0.83 -22.98
CA VAL A 540 -0.38 -0.92 -23.83
C VAL A 540 -1.37 0.19 -23.48
N PHE A 541 -1.65 1.07 -24.43
CA PHE A 541 -2.76 2.01 -24.32
C PHE A 541 -4.07 1.25 -24.57
N VAL A 542 -4.89 1.08 -23.53
CA VAL A 542 -6.19 0.41 -23.66
C VAL A 542 -7.36 1.41 -23.75
N GLU A 543 -7.07 2.68 -23.52
CA GLU A 543 -7.93 3.85 -23.74
C GLU A 543 -7.09 4.98 -24.38
N ASP A 544 -7.75 5.96 -24.98
CA ASP A 544 -7.06 7.15 -25.51
C ASP A 544 -6.43 7.91 -24.34
N ALA A 545 -5.11 7.84 -24.24
CA ALA A 545 -4.37 8.40 -23.12
C ALA A 545 -3.10 9.11 -23.60
N THR A 546 -2.75 10.18 -22.90
CA THR A 546 -1.48 10.89 -23.11
C THR A 546 -0.45 10.45 -22.09
N LEU A 547 0.72 10.02 -22.57
CA LEU A 547 1.93 9.92 -21.77
C LEU A 547 2.61 11.30 -21.80
N GLY A 548 2.26 12.14 -20.82
CA GLY A 548 2.74 13.50 -20.68
C GLY A 548 3.92 13.62 -19.72
N GLY A 549 4.23 14.84 -19.29
CA GLY A 549 5.34 15.13 -18.39
C GLY A 549 6.67 15.33 -19.11
N SER A 550 7.73 15.49 -18.32
CA SER A 550 9.11 15.79 -18.75
C SER A 550 10.04 14.57 -18.74
N GLY A 551 9.52 13.43 -18.29
CA GLY A 551 10.25 12.19 -18.14
C GLY A 551 10.42 11.42 -19.45
N GLU A 552 10.84 10.16 -19.31
CA GLU A 552 11.12 9.29 -20.44
C GLU A 552 10.53 7.88 -20.32
N CYS A 553 10.28 7.26 -21.47
CA CYS A 553 10.08 5.83 -21.64
C CYS A 553 11.30 5.25 -22.36
N LEU A 554 12.14 4.51 -21.63
CA LEU A 554 13.30 3.82 -22.16
C LEU A 554 12.92 2.39 -22.56
N MET A 555 13.01 2.09 -23.85
CA MET A 555 12.79 0.76 -24.41
C MET A 555 14.12 0.02 -24.54
N VAL A 556 14.20 -1.21 -24.02
CA VAL A 556 15.43 -2.02 -24.03
C VAL A 556 15.18 -3.36 -24.73
N ALA A 557 15.49 -3.43 -26.02
CA ALA A 557 15.49 -4.66 -26.80
C ALA A 557 16.84 -5.38 -26.68
N ALA A 558 16.95 -6.36 -25.77
CA ALA A 558 18.25 -6.98 -25.45
C ALA A 558 18.60 -8.21 -26.27
N THR A 559 17.61 -8.91 -26.82
CA THR A 559 17.78 -10.12 -27.64
C THR A 559 17.11 -9.98 -29.01
N ALA A 560 15.92 -9.41 -29.09
CA ALA A 560 15.17 -9.14 -30.32
C ALA A 560 14.39 -7.82 -30.24
N SER A 561 14.05 -7.22 -31.39
CA SER A 561 13.32 -5.93 -31.46
C SER A 561 11.95 -5.96 -30.79
N ASN A 562 11.39 -7.14 -30.53
CA ASN A 562 10.10 -7.30 -29.86
C ASN A 562 10.23 -7.56 -28.36
N ASP A 563 11.39 -7.41 -27.73
CA ASP A 563 11.50 -7.59 -26.28
C ASP A 563 10.92 -6.39 -25.50
N ALA A 564 10.89 -5.20 -26.11
CA ALA A 564 10.27 -4.00 -25.56
C ALA A 564 9.23 -3.46 -26.56
N ASN A 565 7.98 -3.29 -26.11
CA ASN A 565 6.87 -2.97 -27.01
C ASN A 565 5.98 -1.86 -26.47
N ILE A 566 5.55 -0.97 -27.38
CA ILE A 566 4.45 -0.04 -27.14
C ILE A 566 3.32 -0.36 -28.13
N GLN A 567 2.12 -0.60 -27.59
CA GLN A 567 0.95 -1.04 -28.35
C GLN A 567 -0.31 -0.23 -27.98
N THR A 568 -1.34 -0.32 -28.81
CA THR A 568 -2.68 0.19 -28.50
C THR A 568 -3.72 -0.90 -28.71
N ALA A 569 -4.82 -0.84 -27.96
CA ALA A 569 -6.02 -1.60 -28.28
C ALA A 569 -6.64 -1.10 -29.60
N ALA A 570 -7.52 -1.92 -30.20
CA ALA A 570 -8.15 -1.57 -31.47
C ALA A 570 -8.98 -0.29 -31.35
N GLY A 571 -8.75 0.68 -32.25
CA GLY A 571 -9.44 1.96 -32.26
C GLY A 571 -8.92 2.98 -31.25
N ILE A 572 -7.89 2.64 -30.47
CA ILE A 572 -7.28 3.52 -29.47
C ILE A 572 -6.02 4.17 -30.04
N THR A 573 -5.84 5.46 -29.72
CA THR A 573 -4.64 6.24 -30.03
C THR A 573 -3.95 6.65 -28.73
N GLY A 574 -2.68 6.26 -28.58
CA GLY A 574 -1.82 6.80 -27.53
C GLY A 574 -1.17 8.11 -27.98
N THR A 575 -0.84 8.98 -27.04
CA THR A 575 -0.10 10.23 -27.33
C THR A 575 1.21 10.28 -26.55
N ASN A 576 2.33 10.53 -27.24
CA ASN A 576 3.59 10.96 -26.62
C ASN A 576 3.58 12.48 -26.51
N GLY A 577 3.39 13.01 -25.29
CA GLY A 577 3.19 14.45 -25.06
C GLY A 577 4.44 15.31 -25.35
N PRO A 578 4.29 16.64 -25.49
CA PRO A 578 5.32 17.54 -26.03
C PRO A 578 6.59 17.66 -25.18
N GLY A 579 6.54 17.34 -23.88
CA GLY A 579 7.71 17.32 -23.00
C GLY A 579 8.34 15.93 -22.84
N HIS A 580 7.69 14.88 -23.36
CA HIS A 580 8.03 13.50 -23.04
C HIS A 580 8.90 12.86 -24.14
N THR A 581 9.79 11.96 -23.72
CA THR A 581 10.70 11.23 -24.61
C THR A 581 10.42 9.74 -24.60
N ILE A 582 10.29 9.12 -25.76
CA ILE A 582 10.39 7.66 -25.94
C ILE A 582 11.73 7.38 -26.62
N ARG A 583 12.56 6.49 -26.05
CA ARG A 583 13.90 6.25 -26.60
C ARG A 583 14.39 4.82 -26.47
N GLY A 584 15.50 4.50 -27.13
CA GLY A 584 16.20 3.22 -27.05
C GLY A 584 15.91 2.31 -28.25
N SER A 585 15.58 1.04 -27.99
CA SER A 585 15.32 0.01 -29.00
C SER A 585 14.10 -0.83 -28.67
N GLY A 586 13.39 -1.29 -29.70
CA GLY A 586 12.16 -2.06 -29.53
C GLY A 586 11.16 -1.87 -30.66
N THR A 587 9.90 -2.22 -30.43
CA THR A 587 8.83 -2.11 -31.43
C THR A 587 7.71 -1.18 -30.95
N ILE A 588 7.35 -0.20 -31.77
CA ILE A 588 6.16 0.65 -31.57
C ILE A 588 5.13 0.28 -32.64
N SER A 589 4.23 -0.65 -32.29
CA SER A 589 3.10 -1.03 -33.13
C SER A 589 1.81 -0.28 -32.78
N ALA A 590 1.82 0.58 -31.77
CA ALA A 590 0.71 1.45 -31.38
C ALA A 590 0.26 2.40 -32.50
N ALA A 591 -1.05 2.70 -32.56
CA ALA A 591 -1.51 3.93 -33.19
C ALA A 591 -1.11 5.10 -32.28
N LEU A 592 -0.17 5.94 -32.72
CA LEU A 592 0.51 6.87 -31.82
C LEU A 592 0.58 8.29 -32.41
N ALA A 593 0.12 9.27 -31.65
CA ALA A 593 0.38 10.68 -31.90
C ALA A 593 1.66 11.11 -31.19
N ASN A 594 2.67 11.52 -31.95
CA ASN A 594 3.91 12.03 -31.38
C ASN A 594 3.92 13.56 -31.37
N GLU A 595 3.83 14.16 -30.19
CA GLU A 595 4.02 15.59 -29.96
C GLU A 595 5.39 15.90 -29.33
N GLY A 596 6.01 14.92 -28.70
CA GLY A 596 7.34 15.00 -28.09
C GLY A 596 8.47 14.43 -28.97
N LEU A 597 9.42 13.75 -28.33
CA LEU A 597 10.55 13.09 -28.98
C LEU A 597 10.38 11.57 -28.98
N ILE A 598 10.57 10.93 -30.14
CA ILE A 598 10.80 9.48 -30.26
C ILE A 598 12.18 9.27 -30.88
N SER A 599 13.10 8.61 -30.17
CA SER A 599 14.51 8.51 -30.54
C SER A 599 15.00 7.06 -30.60
N GLY A 600 15.40 6.59 -31.79
CA GLY A 600 16.18 5.36 -31.94
C GLY A 600 17.66 5.64 -31.72
N ASP A 601 18.15 5.42 -30.50
CA ASP A 601 19.52 5.78 -30.07
C ASP A 601 20.33 4.65 -29.45
N ASP A 602 19.86 3.41 -29.61
CA ASP A 602 20.62 2.21 -29.30
C ASP A 602 21.47 1.79 -30.51
N THR A 603 22.79 1.68 -30.32
CA THR A 603 23.75 1.29 -31.36
C THR A 603 23.68 -0.19 -31.74
N VAL A 604 23.01 -1.01 -30.94
CA VAL A 604 22.95 -2.47 -31.09
C VAL A 604 21.69 -2.89 -31.84
N ARG A 605 20.54 -2.28 -31.53
CA ARG A 605 19.25 -2.62 -32.14
C ARG A 605 18.45 -1.37 -32.51
N SER A 606 17.58 -1.52 -33.50
CA SER A 606 16.71 -0.45 -33.94
C SER A 606 15.50 -0.24 -33.03
N LEU A 607 14.95 0.96 -33.12
CA LEU A 607 13.57 1.25 -32.76
C LEU A 607 12.71 1.15 -34.01
N ASP A 608 11.73 0.25 -34.01
CA ASP A 608 10.93 -0.11 -35.18
C ASP A 608 9.48 0.41 -35.06
N LEU A 609 9.11 1.36 -35.90
CA LEU A 609 7.73 1.86 -36.04
C LEU A 609 6.99 0.99 -37.05
N THR A 610 5.92 0.32 -36.61
CA THR A 610 5.23 -0.71 -37.43
C THR A 610 3.71 -0.69 -37.32
N THR A 611 3.06 -1.38 -38.26
CA THR A 611 1.63 -1.77 -38.26
C THR A 611 0.63 -0.62 -38.29
N ASN A 612 0.33 0.01 -37.15
CA ASN A 612 -0.73 1.02 -37.04
C ASN A 612 -0.23 2.41 -37.47
N PRO A 613 -1.13 3.32 -37.91
CA PRO A 613 -0.72 4.67 -38.31
C PRO A 613 -0.15 5.47 -37.15
N LYS A 614 0.78 6.39 -37.44
CA LYS A 614 1.29 7.37 -36.50
C LYS A 614 1.11 8.79 -37.05
N THR A 615 0.87 9.75 -36.17
CA THR A 615 0.99 11.18 -36.49
C THR A 615 2.22 11.75 -35.80
N ASN A 616 2.84 12.76 -36.41
CA ASN A 616 4.06 13.38 -35.88
C ASN A 616 3.95 14.91 -35.94
N ALA A 617 3.73 15.54 -34.80
CA ALA A 617 3.86 16.98 -34.60
C ALA A 617 5.20 17.37 -33.94
N GLY A 618 5.86 16.42 -33.29
CA GLY A 618 7.17 16.58 -32.68
C GLY A 618 8.31 16.08 -33.56
N THR A 619 9.25 15.34 -32.96
CA THR A 619 10.42 14.79 -33.66
C THR A 619 10.47 13.27 -33.57
N LEU A 620 10.60 12.62 -34.73
CA LEU A 620 11.06 11.23 -34.84
C LEU A 620 12.54 11.26 -35.23
N GLN A 621 13.41 10.69 -34.42
CA GLN A 621 14.86 10.79 -34.60
C GLN A 621 15.54 9.42 -34.59
N ALA A 622 16.56 9.26 -35.42
CA ALA A 622 17.66 8.33 -35.13
C ALA A 622 18.87 9.17 -34.69
N ALA A 623 19.52 8.78 -33.59
CA ALA A 623 20.61 9.54 -33.00
C ALA A 623 21.74 8.63 -32.50
N ALA A 624 22.91 9.22 -32.21
CA ALA A 624 24.01 8.55 -31.49
C ALA A 624 24.48 7.22 -32.09
N GLY A 625 24.46 7.08 -33.43
CA GLY A 625 24.81 5.83 -34.12
C GLY A 625 23.71 4.76 -34.09
N GLY A 626 22.56 5.06 -33.49
CA GLY A 626 21.39 4.20 -33.48
C GLY A 626 20.60 4.21 -34.79
N ARG A 627 19.43 3.56 -34.77
CA ARG A 627 18.57 3.42 -35.94
C ARG A 627 17.09 3.47 -35.57
N LEU A 628 16.33 4.25 -36.35
CA LEU A 628 14.86 4.27 -36.32
C LEU A 628 14.33 3.73 -37.64
N ASN A 629 13.49 2.71 -37.64
CA ASN A 629 12.87 2.18 -38.87
C ASN A 629 11.39 2.53 -38.94
N ILE A 630 10.91 2.88 -40.12
CA ILE A 630 9.50 3.04 -40.47
C ILE A 630 9.15 1.95 -41.48
N THR A 631 8.42 0.92 -41.06
CA THR A 631 8.13 -0.25 -41.90
C THR A 631 6.67 -0.66 -41.78
N GLY A 632 5.99 -0.87 -42.91
CA GLY A 632 4.60 -1.35 -42.95
C GLY A 632 3.59 -0.48 -42.19
N CYS A 633 3.87 0.81 -42.03
CA CYS A 633 2.96 1.79 -41.43
C CYS A 633 3.07 3.16 -42.11
N THR A 634 2.08 4.01 -41.82
CA THR A 634 2.06 5.41 -42.25
C THR A 634 2.47 6.32 -41.10
N VAL A 635 3.36 7.27 -41.37
CA VAL A 635 3.70 8.40 -40.51
C VAL A 635 3.21 9.68 -41.20
N ALA A 636 2.13 10.26 -40.69
CA ALA A 636 1.63 11.55 -41.15
C ALA A 636 2.24 12.66 -40.30
N GLN A 637 3.09 13.49 -40.89
CA GLN A 637 3.68 14.63 -40.20
C GLN A 637 2.76 15.84 -40.29
N ASP A 638 2.52 16.47 -39.15
CA ASP A 638 1.91 17.79 -39.08
C ASP A 638 2.93 18.85 -39.56
N PRO A 639 2.52 20.12 -39.82
CA PRO A 639 3.42 21.13 -40.36
C PRO A 639 4.71 21.37 -39.55
N GLY A 640 4.69 21.08 -38.24
CA GLY A 640 5.87 21.14 -37.36
C GLY A 640 6.64 19.83 -37.21
N GLY A 641 6.12 18.72 -37.74
CA GLY A 641 6.69 17.39 -37.62
C GLY A 641 8.01 17.25 -38.40
N THR A 642 9.02 16.70 -37.73
CA THR A 642 10.33 16.40 -38.33
C THR A 642 10.70 14.93 -38.15
N ILE A 643 11.23 14.32 -39.22
CA ILE A 643 12.01 13.09 -39.17
C ILE A 643 13.48 13.46 -39.33
N LEU A 644 14.30 13.18 -38.32
CA LEU A 644 15.70 13.59 -38.24
C LEU A 644 16.64 12.38 -38.15
N ALA A 645 17.63 12.33 -39.03
CA ALA A 645 18.76 11.41 -38.91
C ALA A 645 20.02 12.17 -38.44
N ASP A 646 20.43 12.00 -37.19
CA ASP A 646 21.55 12.74 -36.58
C ASP A 646 22.70 11.79 -36.20
N ASN A 647 23.78 11.79 -36.98
CA ASN A 647 24.87 10.82 -36.83
C ASN A 647 24.36 9.36 -36.75
N ALA A 648 23.31 9.06 -37.52
CA ALA A 648 22.51 7.85 -37.41
C ALA A 648 21.65 7.66 -38.67
N VAL A 649 20.86 6.59 -38.73
CA VAL A 649 20.01 6.27 -39.89
C VAL A 649 18.54 6.20 -39.51
N VAL A 650 17.70 6.96 -40.23
CA VAL A 650 16.26 6.69 -40.28
C VAL A 650 15.96 5.84 -41.51
N GLY A 651 15.57 4.59 -41.29
CA GLY A 651 15.26 3.62 -42.34
C GLY A 651 13.79 3.70 -42.79
N LEU A 652 13.56 3.90 -44.08
CA LEU A 652 12.27 3.76 -44.75
C LEU A 652 12.18 2.34 -45.35
N GLY A 653 11.56 1.43 -44.59
CA GLY A 653 11.42 0.03 -44.96
C GLY A 653 10.22 -0.24 -45.87
N ALA A 654 10.06 -1.50 -46.25
CA ALA A 654 8.97 -1.95 -47.12
C ALA A 654 7.59 -1.55 -46.57
N GLY A 655 6.79 -0.88 -47.41
CA GLY A 655 5.45 -0.40 -47.04
C GLY A 655 5.44 0.78 -46.06
N GLY A 656 6.61 1.32 -45.69
CA GLY A 656 6.70 2.56 -44.93
C GLY A 656 6.23 3.74 -45.75
N THR A 657 5.29 4.52 -45.22
CA THR A 657 4.74 5.72 -45.87
C THR A 657 4.98 6.93 -44.98
N VAL A 658 5.54 8.01 -45.52
CA VAL A 658 5.67 9.30 -44.82
C VAL A 658 4.96 10.37 -45.62
N THR A 659 4.10 11.15 -44.97
CA THR A 659 3.40 12.27 -45.62
C THR A 659 3.56 13.56 -44.84
N GLY A 660 3.76 14.69 -45.52
CA GLY A 660 3.92 15.99 -44.88
C GLY A 660 5.25 16.18 -44.13
N GLY A 661 5.42 17.39 -43.58
CA GLY A 661 6.54 17.73 -42.69
C GLY A 661 7.92 17.69 -43.36
N VAL A 662 8.95 17.60 -42.52
CA VAL A 662 10.35 17.70 -42.93
C VAL A 662 11.08 16.36 -42.78
N LEU A 663 11.93 16.04 -43.75
CA LEU A 663 13.00 15.05 -43.64
C LEU A 663 14.34 15.79 -43.50
N ALA A 664 15.08 15.55 -42.44
CA ALA A 664 16.32 16.25 -42.14
C ALA A 664 17.44 15.27 -41.78
N SER A 665 18.67 15.73 -41.97
CA SER A 665 19.86 15.02 -41.51
C SER A 665 20.88 15.97 -40.91
N ALA A 666 21.61 15.50 -39.90
CA ALA A 666 22.69 16.24 -39.25
C ALA A 666 23.87 15.31 -38.95
N ASN A 667 25.06 15.88 -38.77
CA ASN A 667 26.26 15.18 -38.31
C ASN A 667 26.57 13.86 -39.07
N GLY A 668 26.34 13.84 -40.39
CA GLY A 668 26.57 12.67 -41.24
C GLY A 668 25.48 11.59 -41.20
N GLY A 669 24.33 11.85 -40.55
CA GLY A 669 23.17 10.98 -40.62
C GLY A 669 22.47 11.02 -41.99
N ALA A 670 21.59 10.05 -42.23
CA ALA A 670 20.80 10.00 -43.47
C ALA A 670 19.42 9.36 -43.25
N VAL A 671 18.41 9.87 -43.96
CA VAL A 671 17.14 9.16 -44.16
C VAL A 671 17.33 8.25 -45.35
N ARG A 672 16.98 6.96 -45.25
CA ARG A 672 17.38 5.97 -46.26
C ARG A 672 16.33 4.89 -46.51
N SER A 673 16.06 4.59 -47.78
CA SER A 673 15.36 3.38 -48.17
C SER A 673 16.35 2.23 -48.36
N ASP A 674 16.17 1.17 -47.57
CA ASP A 674 17.12 0.05 -47.44
C ASP A 674 16.65 -1.27 -48.04
N ALA A 675 15.33 -1.44 -48.13
CA ALA A 675 14.71 -2.62 -48.70
C ALA A 675 13.27 -2.32 -49.12
N GLY A 676 12.87 -2.88 -50.25
CA GLY A 676 11.51 -2.77 -50.77
C GLY A 676 11.14 -1.35 -51.18
N THR A 677 9.84 -1.06 -51.18
CA THR A 677 9.29 0.22 -51.61
C THR A 677 8.80 1.01 -50.42
N ALA A 678 9.33 2.22 -50.25
CA ALA A 678 8.79 3.25 -49.38
C ALA A 678 7.97 4.28 -50.18
N THR A 679 7.09 5.01 -49.51
CA THR A 679 6.26 6.06 -50.12
C THR A 679 6.46 7.38 -49.38
N LEU A 680 6.68 8.46 -50.12
CA LEU A 680 6.73 9.84 -49.62
C LEU A 680 5.60 10.65 -50.27
N GLY A 681 4.96 11.56 -49.54
CA GLY A 681 4.01 12.49 -50.15
C GLY A 681 3.92 13.84 -49.46
N GLY A 682 4.10 14.93 -50.22
CA GLY A 682 4.05 16.29 -49.66
C GLY A 682 5.12 16.59 -48.59
N VAL A 683 6.22 15.84 -48.57
CA VAL A 683 7.33 16.04 -47.63
C VAL A 683 8.31 17.09 -48.18
N THR A 684 9.05 17.75 -47.28
CA THR A 684 10.19 18.61 -47.62
C THR A 684 11.48 17.93 -47.17
N ASN A 685 12.36 17.56 -48.11
CA ASN A 685 13.69 17.07 -47.82
C ASN A 685 14.68 18.23 -47.70
N ILE A 686 15.23 18.45 -46.51
CA ILE A 686 16.31 19.44 -46.28
C ILE A 686 17.66 18.78 -45.97
N GLY A 687 17.70 17.44 -45.97
CA GLY A 687 18.86 16.64 -45.61
C GLY A 687 19.29 15.68 -46.71
N THR A 688 19.96 14.62 -46.30
CA THR A 688 20.40 13.52 -47.17
C THR A 688 19.37 12.40 -47.16
N LEU A 689 18.69 12.23 -48.30
CA LEU A 689 17.79 11.12 -48.60
C LEU A 689 18.51 10.11 -49.50
N GLN A 690 18.62 8.85 -49.08
CA GLN A 690 19.35 7.81 -49.79
C GLN A 690 18.44 6.67 -50.24
N ILE A 691 18.72 6.11 -51.42
CA ILE A 691 18.09 4.89 -51.92
C ILE A 691 19.17 3.85 -52.19
N LEU A 692 19.11 2.72 -51.49
CA LEU A 692 20.10 1.64 -51.65
C LEU A 692 19.89 0.90 -52.98
N GLY A 693 20.97 0.60 -53.69
CA GLY A 693 20.96 -0.24 -54.90
C GLY A 693 20.69 -1.72 -54.62
N ASN A 694 19.62 -2.07 -53.93
CA ASN A 694 19.27 -3.46 -53.62
C ASN A 694 17.83 -3.81 -54.02
N GLY A 695 17.38 -3.27 -55.17
CA GLY A 695 15.97 -3.26 -55.54
C GLY A 695 15.12 -2.34 -54.66
N SER A 696 15.74 -1.40 -53.93
CA SER A 696 15.00 -0.46 -53.07
C SER A 696 14.43 0.66 -53.92
N SER A 697 13.25 1.15 -53.54
CA SER A 697 12.64 2.29 -54.22
C SER A 697 11.93 3.23 -53.27
N ILE A 698 11.94 4.51 -53.64
CA ILE A 698 11.08 5.53 -53.06
C ILE A 698 10.04 5.92 -54.11
N THR A 699 8.78 5.79 -53.74
CA THR A 699 7.65 6.30 -54.51
C THR A 699 7.25 7.68 -53.98
N VAL A 700 7.22 8.69 -54.84
CA VAL A 700 6.70 10.01 -54.51
C VAL A 700 5.26 10.11 -55.00
N ASN A 701 4.34 10.40 -54.08
CA ASN A 701 2.94 10.67 -54.32
C ASN A 701 2.65 12.16 -54.07
N GLY A 702 1.63 12.69 -54.74
CA GLY A 702 1.20 14.07 -54.63
C GLY A 702 1.86 15.02 -55.64
N SER A 703 1.28 16.21 -55.76
CA SER A 703 1.61 17.16 -56.83
C SER A 703 2.93 17.92 -56.66
N SER A 704 3.55 17.85 -55.48
CA SER A 704 4.80 18.54 -55.17
C SER A 704 5.65 17.74 -54.19
N PHE A 705 6.95 17.81 -54.39
CA PHE A 705 7.95 17.28 -53.49
C PHE A 705 9.11 18.28 -53.42
N ALA A 706 9.33 18.85 -52.23
CA ALA A 706 10.34 19.89 -52.04
C ALA A 706 11.66 19.25 -51.63
N ASN A 707 12.70 19.51 -52.41
CA ASN A 707 14.06 19.04 -52.17
C ASN A 707 14.98 20.25 -52.05
N GLU A 708 15.40 20.55 -50.82
CA GLU A 708 16.43 21.55 -50.51
C GLU A 708 17.77 20.89 -50.17
N GLY A 709 17.80 19.56 -50.05
CA GLY A 709 18.98 18.76 -49.71
C GLY A 709 19.46 17.88 -50.85
N LEU A 710 20.05 16.73 -50.50
CA LEU A 710 20.56 15.73 -51.43
C LEU A 710 19.62 14.53 -51.48
N ILE A 711 19.27 14.09 -52.68
CA ILE A 711 18.67 12.78 -52.93
C ILE A 711 19.69 11.92 -53.69
N ALA A 712 20.23 10.88 -53.05
CA ALA A 712 21.21 9.99 -53.66
C ALA A 712 20.56 8.65 -54.05
N VAL A 713 20.44 8.40 -55.35
CA VAL A 713 19.90 7.17 -55.94
C VAL A 713 21.04 6.19 -56.21
N ASN A 714 20.92 4.98 -55.67
CA ASN A 714 21.99 3.99 -55.60
C ASN A 714 23.25 4.58 -54.94
N TYR A 715 23.08 5.23 -53.79
CA TYR A 715 24.18 5.88 -53.07
C TYR A 715 25.35 4.90 -52.76
N SER A 716 25.05 3.60 -52.65
CA SER A 716 25.99 2.50 -52.43
C SER A 716 26.89 2.19 -53.63
N GLY A 717 26.49 2.56 -54.85
CA GLY A 717 27.21 2.24 -56.08
C GLY A 717 27.37 0.74 -56.32
N ILE A 718 26.33 -0.05 -56.00
CA ILE A 718 26.33 -1.50 -56.21
C ILE A 718 25.51 -1.87 -57.44
N SER A 719 25.84 -2.99 -58.05
CA SER A 719 25.27 -3.53 -59.30
C SER A 719 23.84 -4.08 -59.13
N ASN A 720 22.93 -3.29 -58.57
CA ASN A 720 21.52 -3.64 -58.41
C ASN A 720 20.68 -2.35 -58.27
N ASN A 721 19.42 -2.43 -58.68
CA ASN A 721 18.62 -1.25 -59.01
C ASN A 721 18.23 -0.45 -57.75
N ALA A 722 18.34 0.87 -57.83
CA ALA A 722 17.66 1.82 -56.97
C ALA A 722 16.74 2.69 -57.82
N THR A 723 15.55 2.99 -57.33
CA THR A 723 14.58 3.78 -58.10
C THR A 723 13.95 4.89 -57.27
N LEU A 724 14.06 6.13 -57.76
CA LEU A 724 13.17 7.23 -57.38
C LEU A 724 12.02 7.29 -58.38
N ARG A 725 10.80 7.02 -57.93
CA ARG A 725 9.63 6.88 -58.81
C ARG A 725 8.55 7.87 -58.44
N PHE A 726 8.03 8.60 -59.43
CA PHE A 726 6.92 9.53 -59.26
C PHE A 726 5.62 8.86 -59.72
N ALA A 727 4.72 8.58 -58.78
CA ALA A 727 3.45 7.92 -59.08
C ALA A 727 2.40 8.89 -59.61
N ASP A 728 2.45 10.14 -59.15
CA ASP A 728 1.56 11.23 -59.57
C ASP A 728 2.34 12.29 -60.36
N THR A 729 1.65 13.08 -61.16
CA THR A 729 2.24 14.29 -61.77
C THR A 729 2.75 15.20 -60.66
N CYS A 730 4.05 15.44 -60.63
CA CYS A 730 4.74 16.03 -59.50
C CYS A 730 5.72 17.11 -59.97
N THR A 731 5.80 18.21 -59.23
CA THR A 731 6.89 19.19 -59.37
C THR A 731 7.92 18.95 -58.28
N LEU A 732 9.17 18.66 -58.66
CA LEU A 732 10.33 18.64 -57.78
C LEU A 732 10.80 20.08 -57.58
N THR A 733 10.49 20.68 -56.43
CA THR A 733 10.79 22.08 -56.12
C THR A 733 11.97 22.21 -55.16
N GLY A 734 12.47 23.42 -54.94
CA GLY A 734 13.58 23.72 -54.02
C GLY A 734 14.91 23.89 -54.76
N ALA A 735 15.99 24.11 -54.03
CA ALA A 735 17.35 24.33 -54.56
C ALA A 735 18.31 23.15 -54.36
N GLY A 736 17.79 21.98 -53.99
CA GLY A 736 18.56 20.76 -53.75
C GLY A 736 18.98 20.02 -55.02
N GLU A 737 19.64 18.88 -54.81
CA GLU A 737 20.19 18.04 -55.87
C GLU A 737 19.68 16.59 -55.81
N VAL A 738 19.66 15.93 -56.96
CA VAL A 738 19.42 14.49 -57.13
C VAL A 738 20.64 13.89 -57.81
N PHE A 739 21.39 13.08 -57.08
CA PHE A 739 22.58 12.39 -57.56
C PHE A 739 22.25 10.94 -57.92
N LEU A 740 22.56 10.53 -59.14
CA LEU A 740 22.45 9.14 -59.59
C LEU A 740 23.83 8.52 -59.73
N ARG A 741 23.97 7.25 -59.35
CA ARG A 741 25.23 6.52 -59.48
C ARG A 741 25.04 5.11 -59.99
N VAL A 742 25.65 4.80 -61.13
CA VAL A 742 25.70 3.42 -61.64
C VAL A 742 26.66 2.56 -60.83
N GLY A 743 26.27 1.31 -60.57
CA GLY A 743 27.03 0.35 -59.77
C GLY A 743 27.98 -0.53 -60.56
N GLY A 744 28.21 -0.21 -61.84
CA GLY A 744 29.16 -0.89 -62.71
C GLY A 744 28.58 -2.02 -63.57
N SER A 745 27.27 -2.28 -63.55
CA SER A 745 26.66 -3.31 -64.41
C SER A 745 25.67 -2.78 -65.45
N SER A 746 24.89 -1.75 -65.12
CA SER A 746 23.84 -1.24 -66.00
C SER A 746 23.46 0.19 -65.60
N ILE A 747 23.06 1.02 -66.57
CA ILE A 747 22.43 2.32 -66.28
C ILE A 747 21.18 2.19 -65.40
N SER A 748 20.49 1.03 -65.45
CA SER A 748 19.31 0.74 -64.63
C SER A 748 19.65 0.49 -63.15
N ASP A 749 20.93 0.55 -62.76
CA ASP A 749 21.34 0.47 -61.36
C ASP A 749 20.85 1.72 -60.59
N ALA A 750 20.69 2.88 -61.25
CA ALA A 750 20.12 4.09 -60.67
C ALA A 750 19.09 4.72 -61.62
N VAL A 751 17.82 4.79 -61.19
CA VAL A 751 16.69 5.15 -62.06
C VAL A 751 15.84 6.26 -61.46
N ILE A 752 15.49 7.26 -62.27
CA ILE A 752 14.34 8.14 -62.05
C ILE A 752 13.23 7.71 -63.01
N SER A 753 12.01 7.50 -62.50
CA SER A 753 10.87 7.04 -63.32
C SER A 753 9.53 7.70 -62.97
N THR A 754 8.59 7.64 -63.90
CA THR A 754 7.17 8.00 -63.69
C THR A 754 6.25 6.80 -63.89
N LEU A 755 5.08 6.77 -63.23
CA LEU A 755 4.04 5.77 -63.49
C LEU A 755 2.94 6.29 -64.42
N GLY A 756 2.57 5.47 -65.41
CA GLY A 756 1.46 5.77 -66.32
C GLY A 756 1.64 7.12 -67.01
N ASP A 757 0.65 8.00 -66.87
CA ASP A 757 0.66 9.32 -67.49
C ASP A 757 1.25 10.44 -66.59
N ALA A 758 1.82 10.08 -65.44
CA ALA A 758 2.44 11.05 -64.54
C ALA A 758 3.59 11.80 -65.24
N VAL A 759 3.69 13.11 -64.99
CA VAL A 759 4.78 13.94 -65.49
C VAL A 759 5.59 14.48 -64.31
N LEU A 760 6.92 14.30 -64.38
CA LEU A 760 7.86 14.92 -63.46
C LEU A 760 8.29 16.29 -64.02
N THR A 761 8.01 17.36 -63.29
CA THR A 761 8.57 18.69 -63.58
C THR A 761 9.75 18.95 -62.66
N VAL A 762 10.96 19.06 -63.21
CA VAL A 762 12.17 19.45 -62.46
C VAL A 762 12.17 20.97 -62.33
N GLY A 763 12.08 21.48 -61.09
CA GLY A 763 12.02 22.91 -60.80
C GLY A 763 13.29 23.65 -61.19
N ALA A 764 13.17 24.97 -61.37
CA ALA A 764 14.22 25.82 -61.95
C ALA A 764 15.55 25.80 -61.19
N ASP A 765 15.50 25.59 -59.86
CA ASP A 765 16.69 25.60 -59.00
C ASP A 765 17.19 24.18 -58.64
N GLN A 766 16.55 23.13 -59.16
CA GLN A 766 17.00 21.75 -58.94
C GLN A 766 18.18 21.37 -59.84
N LEU A 767 19.07 20.57 -59.28
CA LEU A 767 20.12 19.86 -60.02
C LEU A 767 19.82 18.36 -60.06
N ILE A 768 19.86 17.75 -61.24
CA ILE A 768 19.96 16.28 -61.39
C ILE A 768 21.32 16.00 -62.01
N HIS A 769 22.14 15.15 -61.42
CA HIS A 769 23.46 14.84 -61.96
C HIS A 769 23.95 13.41 -61.68
N GLY A 770 25.09 13.03 -62.27
CA GLY A 770 25.70 11.71 -62.16
C GLY A 770 25.48 10.83 -63.39
N SER A 771 25.30 9.53 -63.16
CA SER A 771 25.06 8.50 -64.18
C SER A 771 23.85 7.65 -63.83
N GLY A 772 23.12 7.18 -64.86
CA GLY A 772 21.96 6.32 -64.66
C GLY A 772 20.90 6.48 -65.74
N GLU A 773 19.67 6.12 -65.40
CA GLU A 773 18.54 6.10 -66.33
C GLU A 773 17.45 7.08 -65.91
N LEU A 774 17.09 7.99 -66.83
CA LEU A 774 15.93 8.87 -66.75
C LEU A 774 14.80 8.24 -67.59
N SER A 775 14.01 7.37 -66.96
CA SER A 775 12.85 6.68 -67.54
C SER A 775 11.54 7.34 -67.10
N ALA A 776 11.44 8.65 -67.33
CA ALA A 776 10.33 9.46 -66.87
C ALA A 776 9.84 10.42 -67.95
N ARG A 777 8.51 10.57 -68.05
CA ARG A 777 7.91 11.72 -68.75
C ARG A 777 8.28 12.98 -67.99
N MET A 778 9.14 13.80 -68.57
CA MET A 778 9.84 14.84 -67.81
C MET A 778 9.75 16.21 -68.49
N VAL A 779 9.50 17.25 -67.69
CA VAL A 779 9.69 18.65 -68.07
C VAL A 779 10.84 19.20 -67.23
N ASN A 780 11.99 19.41 -67.86
CA ASN A 780 13.14 20.00 -67.17
C ASN A 780 13.08 21.52 -67.20
N GLN A 781 12.90 22.18 -66.07
CA GLN A 781 13.10 23.64 -65.94
C GLN A 781 14.41 23.98 -65.22
N GLY A 782 15.01 23.01 -64.54
CA GLY A 782 16.27 23.15 -63.81
C GLY A 782 17.48 22.74 -64.63
N THR A 783 18.45 22.13 -63.95
CA THR A 783 19.73 21.72 -64.54
C THR A 783 19.88 20.20 -64.45
N ILE A 784 20.11 19.55 -65.58
CA ILE A 784 20.42 18.12 -65.68
C ILE A 784 21.83 17.97 -66.23
N VAL A 785 22.70 17.24 -65.53
CA VAL A 785 24.12 17.12 -65.87
C VAL A 785 24.54 15.65 -65.95
N ALA A 786 25.26 15.28 -67.01
CA ALA A 786 26.02 14.04 -67.07
C ALA A 786 27.49 14.37 -66.75
N ASP A 787 27.94 14.06 -65.54
CA ASP A 787 29.28 14.39 -65.01
C ASP A 787 30.06 13.15 -64.52
N ASP A 788 29.56 11.93 -64.81
CA ASP A 788 30.26 10.68 -64.51
C ASP A 788 31.02 10.17 -65.76
N PRO A 789 32.36 10.18 -65.77
CA PRO A 789 33.15 9.75 -66.92
C PRO A 789 33.11 8.24 -67.19
N THR A 790 32.48 7.46 -66.30
CA THR A 790 32.44 6.01 -66.39
C THR A 790 31.15 5.47 -67.00
N TRP A 791 30.03 6.19 -66.86
CA TRP A 791 28.71 5.75 -67.31
C TRP A 791 27.87 6.93 -67.77
N ASP A 792 27.10 6.71 -68.83
CA ASP A 792 26.20 7.72 -69.38
C ASP A 792 25.06 8.03 -68.41
N LEU A 793 24.61 9.29 -68.42
CA LEU A 793 23.25 9.63 -68.02
C LEU A 793 22.34 9.44 -69.23
N THR A 794 21.40 8.52 -69.15
CA THR A 794 20.61 8.07 -70.29
C THR A 794 19.16 8.52 -70.16
N CYS A 795 18.67 9.31 -71.12
CA CYS A 795 17.25 9.58 -71.32
C CYS A 795 16.62 8.41 -72.08
N ASN A 796 15.70 7.68 -71.45
CA ASN A 796 15.17 6.42 -71.96
C ASN A 796 13.63 6.37 -71.96
N SER A 797 13.05 5.85 -73.03
CA SER A 797 11.66 5.38 -73.20
C SER A 797 10.50 6.40 -73.10
N ASP A 798 10.71 7.59 -72.54
CA ASP A 798 9.69 8.63 -72.37
C ASP A 798 10.10 9.97 -72.98
N ASP A 799 9.10 10.79 -73.32
CA ASP A 799 9.34 12.15 -73.84
C ASP A 799 9.86 13.08 -72.73
N LEU A 800 10.99 13.75 -73.01
CA LEU A 800 11.58 14.77 -72.16
C LEU A 800 11.52 16.14 -72.87
N ILE A 801 10.94 17.13 -72.21
CA ILE A 801 10.89 18.51 -72.69
C ILE A 801 11.86 19.36 -71.86
N ASN A 802 12.89 19.91 -72.51
CA ASN A 802 13.88 20.74 -71.85
C ASN A 802 13.56 22.24 -71.99
N HIS A 803 13.25 22.89 -70.88
CA HIS A 803 13.10 24.35 -70.70
C HIS A 803 14.27 24.96 -69.91
N GLY A 804 15.17 24.15 -69.34
CA GLY A 804 16.31 24.59 -68.55
C GLY A 804 17.64 24.27 -69.23
N VAL A 805 18.55 23.67 -68.48
CA VAL A 805 19.87 23.24 -68.96
C VAL A 805 19.94 21.72 -68.92
N MET A 806 20.34 21.10 -70.02
CA MET A 806 20.90 19.75 -70.01
C MET A 806 22.35 19.82 -70.47
N ARG A 807 23.28 19.26 -69.72
CA ARG A 807 24.72 19.38 -70.02
C ARG A 807 25.42 18.05 -69.83
N ALA A 808 26.37 17.75 -70.71
CA ALA A 808 27.40 16.75 -70.47
C ALA A 808 28.69 17.50 -70.13
N GLU A 809 29.40 17.08 -69.09
CA GLU A 809 30.63 17.71 -68.61
C GLU A 809 31.54 16.70 -67.90
N ASP A 810 32.77 17.11 -67.55
CA ASP A 810 33.74 16.30 -66.81
C ASP A 810 33.98 14.88 -67.40
N GLY A 811 33.88 14.75 -68.72
CA GLY A 811 34.02 13.50 -69.47
C GLY A 811 32.83 12.54 -69.38
N GLY A 812 31.74 12.90 -68.70
CA GLY A 812 30.49 12.13 -68.69
C GLY A 812 29.64 12.35 -69.94
N ASP A 813 28.88 11.34 -70.37
CA ASP A 813 28.07 11.43 -71.59
C ASP A 813 26.57 11.52 -71.29
N LEU A 814 25.86 12.39 -72.02
CA LEU A 814 24.39 12.43 -72.03
C LEU A 814 23.87 11.67 -73.25
N LEU A 815 23.25 10.51 -73.02
CA LEU A 815 22.71 9.65 -74.07
C LEU A 815 21.18 9.79 -74.18
N ILE A 816 20.68 10.02 -75.38
CA ILE A 816 19.25 9.94 -75.73
C ILE A 816 19.05 8.59 -76.41
N SER A 817 18.64 7.57 -75.63
CA SER A 817 18.59 6.19 -76.09
C SER A 817 17.28 5.85 -76.79
N ASP A 818 16.14 6.24 -76.23
CA ASP A 818 14.80 5.95 -76.73
C ASP A 818 13.85 7.09 -76.29
N GLY A 819 12.78 7.33 -77.05
CA GLY A 819 11.90 8.49 -76.87
C GLY A 819 12.38 9.79 -77.53
N THR A 820 11.69 10.90 -77.25
CA THR A 820 12.00 12.22 -77.83
C THR A 820 12.49 13.20 -76.78
N LEU A 821 13.71 13.72 -76.95
CA LEU A 821 14.15 14.95 -76.29
C LEU A 821 13.72 16.16 -77.14
N ILE A 822 12.79 16.97 -76.61
CA ILE A 822 12.41 18.27 -77.19
C ILE A 822 13.18 19.37 -76.47
N ASN A 823 14.23 19.88 -77.09
CA ASN A 823 15.01 20.98 -76.52
C ASN A 823 14.41 22.34 -76.89
N LEU A 824 13.95 23.10 -75.90
CA LEU A 824 13.48 24.48 -76.06
C LEU A 824 14.42 25.51 -75.39
N ALA A 825 15.46 25.04 -74.69
CA ALA A 825 16.43 25.87 -73.98
C ALA A 825 17.86 25.42 -74.32
N THR A 826 18.70 25.06 -73.35
CA THR A 826 20.12 24.76 -73.61
C THR A 826 20.41 23.27 -73.47
N VAL A 827 21.06 22.69 -74.49
CA VAL A 827 21.76 21.40 -74.43
C VAL A 827 23.24 21.66 -74.72
N ALA A 828 24.16 21.25 -73.84
CA ALA A 828 25.58 21.53 -74.00
C ALA A 828 26.47 20.30 -73.76
N ALA A 829 27.57 20.17 -74.51
CA ALA A 829 28.68 19.30 -74.17
C ALA A 829 29.95 20.14 -73.96
N ILE A 830 30.62 19.94 -72.83
CA ILE A 830 31.86 20.62 -72.46
C ILE A 830 32.87 19.64 -71.85
N ASP A 831 34.15 20.00 -71.73
CA ASP A 831 35.16 19.22 -71.00
C ASP A 831 35.26 17.75 -71.46
N ALA A 832 35.47 17.56 -72.76
CA ALA A 832 35.62 16.24 -73.42
C ALA A 832 34.44 15.25 -73.22
N SER A 833 33.24 15.76 -72.93
CA SER A 833 31.99 15.00 -72.87
C SER A 833 31.29 14.89 -74.22
N ARG A 834 30.18 14.13 -74.31
CA ARG A 834 29.39 14.03 -75.55
C ARG A 834 27.89 14.06 -75.29
N ILE A 835 27.16 14.61 -76.25
CA ILE A 835 25.72 14.36 -76.43
C ILE A 835 25.55 13.26 -77.48
N LEU A 836 24.99 12.12 -77.07
CA LEU A 836 24.78 10.97 -77.94
C LEU A 836 23.29 10.80 -78.24
N VAL A 837 22.95 10.50 -79.49
CA VAL A 837 21.59 10.13 -79.90
C VAL A 837 21.65 8.76 -80.54
N SER A 838 20.93 7.79 -79.97
CA SER A 838 20.90 6.43 -80.51
C SER A 838 20.06 6.35 -81.79
N ALA A 839 20.06 5.19 -82.47
CA ALA A 839 19.18 4.95 -83.61
C ALA A 839 17.67 4.94 -83.26
N ALA A 840 17.31 4.73 -82.00
CA ALA A 840 15.93 4.74 -81.51
C ALA A 840 15.54 6.08 -80.86
N GLY A 841 16.52 6.90 -80.45
CA GLY A 841 16.29 8.21 -79.84
C GLY A 841 16.06 9.32 -80.86
N PHE A 842 15.30 10.34 -80.47
CA PHE A 842 15.08 11.53 -81.29
C PHE A 842 15.42 12.81 -80.51
N LEU A 843 16.26 13.67 -81.09
CA LEU A 843 16.51 15.02 -80.59
C LEU A 843 15.83 16.05 -81.48
N ARG A 844 14.80 16.72 -80.97
CA ARG A 844 14.15 17.85 -81.64
C ARG A 844 14.60 19.16 -81.01
N ASN A 845 15.57 19.82 -81.65
CA ASN A 845 16.08 21.10 -81.17
C ASN A 845 15.27 22.30 -81.69
N GLN A 846 14.80 23.14 -80.77
CA GLN A 846 14.26 24.48 -81.02
C GLN A 846 14.94 25.54 -80.14
N GLY A 847 15.81 25.13 -79.22
CA GLY A 847 16.68 25.98 -78.41
C GLY A 847 18.11 26.03 -78.96
N GLN A 848 19.08 26.14 -78.04
CA GLN A 848 20.51 26.17 -78.32
C GLN A 848 21.15 24.80 -78.05
N ILE A 849 22.00 24.36 -78.97
CA ILE A 849 22.95 23.27 -78.76
C ILE A 849 24.35 23.86 -78.87
N THR A 850 25.20 23.63 -77.87
CA THR A 850 26.58 24.15 -77.83
C THR A 850 27.57 23.04 -77.50
N ALA A 851 28.75 23.11 -78.11
CA ALA A 851 29.87 22.22 -77.83
C ALA A 851 31.14 23.07 -77.67
N THR A 852 31.84 22.93 -76.55
CA THR A 852 33.10 23.65 -76.25
C THR A 852 34.10 22.73 -75.54
N ASP A 853 35.37 23.11 -75.49
CA ASP A 853 36.41 22.40 -74.72
C ASP A 853 36.47 20.89 -74.99
N GLU A 854 36.58 20.53 -76.27
CA GLU A 854 36.62 19.15 -76.78
C GLU A 854 35.31 18.33 -76.63
N GLY A 855 34.20 18.98 -76.24
CA GLY A 855 32.85 18.40 -76.23
C GLY A 855 32.11 18.38 -77.56
#